data_AF-A0A8T7L260-F1
#
_entry.id   AF-A0A8T7L260-F1
#
_cell.length_a   1.000
_cell.length_b   1.000
_cell.length_c   1.000
_cell.angle_alpha   90.00
_cell.angle_beta   90.00
_cell.angle_gamma   90.00
#
_symmetry.space_group_name_H-M   'P 1'
#
loop_
_entity.id
_entity.type
_entity.pdbx_description
1 polymer ?
#
loop_
_entity_poly.entity_id
_entity_poly.type
_entity_poly.pdbx_seq_one_letter_code
_entity_poly.pdbx_strand_id
1 'polypeptide(L)'
;MTAVFRLLLKWWWLIALSVALGAGVGFFIRTQQPNIYFAKTTILFGQNLGSATTATGGSLTQLTDMITIYSGLVRRPTILEPVIDDLGLGVSVDTLNGIMAVNQVEDLPLLEIVVADTRPDRAADIANRVAQELINQSPTEQISQETEFKREQLRSLQSQIEELQNAYDANIANGANLTSAFAIAQNLQERAGILENLQGLRSLYAEMSAGLADQTNLMRIFEFADPETAPLVTSSIIGVVLAGAAGLLLSVATIVMIAYFDDRLLWQEGMETIQGVRVLGPLGVVPRSKLPLYVVTMPDAIESEVLRQLRAKLVLAAGGDVPKMVTVTSYDSGDGKTITSSNLALVFAHAGLRTLLVDGDIRKGDLHELFRLPNVMGLSDILASREEIGVLASRALLDSGYDHLTILTSGRSNADPAALLSSTRFTRLITRLKTQFDVIVMDSVPTIGGPDSAFMAEISDGVLIIVDSRRTTEKALKRTLQALQQARRANIFGVAFNRVHLQATASHNQPYYRRTLSLSPERLNRELVSASKRRFGLNRHIITDKQGERMYSLKACAIHLGITVETVQNWVKTGYLNTVRVGRRRWVRESEIQLLLERLPRNPVSLDGQDDHLPEVNGLKASPEPSLPALLRDQRDALLDYMRDPQPLEKADDEPDTPAS
;
A
#
# COMPACT_ATOMS: atom_id res chain seq x y z
N MET A 1 2.40 -9.36 -11.37
CA MET A 1 2.31 -9.29 -9.88
C MET A 1 2.76 -7.94 -9.26
N THR A 2 3.37 -6.99 -9.98
CA THR A 2 3.99 -5.80 -9.35
C THR A 2 3.12 -4.53 -9.28
N ALA A 3 2.00 -4.44 -10.00
CA ALA A 3 1.14 -3.25 -10.02
C ALA A 3 0.21 -3.18 -8.79
N VAL A 4 -0.52 -4.27 -8.52
CA VAL A 4 -1.43 -4.37 -7.36
C VAL A 4 -0.68 -4.20 -6.05
N PHE A 5 0.50 -4.81 -5.92
CA PHE A 5 1.33 -4.68 -4.73
C PHE A 5 1.80 -3.24 -4.46
N ARG A 6 2.20 -2.51 -5.51
CA ARG A 6 2.57 -1.08 -5.39
C ARG A 6 1.38 -0.21 -5.01
N LEU A 7 0.18 -0.52 -5.51
CA LEU A 7 -1.05 0.17 -5.13
C LEU A 7 -1.41 -0.07 -3.66
N LEU A 8 -1.33 -1.31 -3.19
CA LEU A 8 -1.52 -1.64 -1.78
C LEU A 8 -0.51 -0.93 -0.87
N LEU A 9 0.76 -0.85 -1.29
CA LEU A 9 1.78 -0.11 -0.53
C LEU A 9 1.55 1.41 -0.54
N LYS A 10 0.99 1.98 -1.61
CA LYS A 10 0.69 3.42 -1.69
C LYS A 10 -0.50 3.80 -0.81
N TRP A 11 -1.49 2.92 -0.70
CA TRP A 11 -2.76 3.16 0.00
C TRP A 11 -2.91 2.32 1.27
N TRP A 12 -1.80 1.83 1.85
CA TRP A 12 -1.82 1.01 3.07
C TRP A 12 -2.55 1.70 4.24
N TRP A 13 -2.47 3.03 4.30
CA TRP A 13 -3.13 3.85 5.30
C TRP A 13 -4.67 3.80 5.20
N LEU A 14 -5.24 3.61 4.00
CA LEU A 14 -6.69 3.42 3.84
C LEU A 14 -7.13 2.08 4.42
N ILE A 15 -6.32 1.03 4.25
CA ILE A 15 -6.59 -0.30 4.83
C ILE A 15 -6.55 -0.19 6.36
N ALA A 16 -5.47 0.39 6.90
CA ALA A 16 -5.32 0.56 8.34
C ALA A 16 -6.47 1.40 8.95
N LEU A 17 -6.84 2.51 8.30
CA LEU A 17 -7.92 3.38 8.74
C LEU A 17 -9.28 2.66 8.70
N SER A 18 -9.59 1.93 7.64
CA SER A 18 -10.87 1.23 7.50
C SER A 18 -11.00 0.06 8.48
N VAL A 19 -9.92 -0.69 8.71
CA VAL A 19 -9.89 -1.76 9.72
C VAL A 19 -10.04 -1.17 11.12
N ALA A 20 -9.34 -0.08 11.44
CA ALA A 20 -9.45 0.59 12.73
C ALA A 20 -10.88 1.14 12.96
N LEU A 21 -11.51 1.71 11.93
CA LEU A 21 -12.88 2.20 12.01
C LEU A 21 -13.87 1.05 12.18
N GLY A 22 -13.74 -0.04 11.41
CA GLY A 22 -14.56 -1.24 11.54
C GLY A 22 -14.43 -1.89 12.93
N ALA A 23 -13.21 -2.05 13.42
CA ALA A 23 -12.95 -2.56 14.76
C ALA A 23 -13.47 -1.62 15.86
N GLY A 24 -13.35 -0.30 15.67
CA GLY A 24 -13.88 0.71 16.58
C GLY A 24 -15.40 0.66 16.69
N VAL A 25 -16.11 0.52 15.57
CA VAL A 25 -17.57 0.30 15.55
C VAL A 25 -17.93 -1.02 16.23
N GLY A 26 -17.22 -2.10 15.93
CA GLY A 26 -17.43 -3.40 16.59
C GLY A 26 -17.21 -3.32 18.11
N PHE A 27 -16.19 -2.58 18.55
CA PHE A 27 -15.91 -2.34 19.95
C PHE A 27 -16.99 -1.48 20.62
N PHE A 28 -17.48 -0.44 19.94
CA PHE A 28 -18.58 0.39 20.43
C PHE A 28 -19.89 -0.41 20.60
N ILE A 29 -20.23 -1.25 19.62
CA ILE A 29 -21.37 -2.16 19.72
C ILE A 29 -21.19 -3.11 20.91
N ARG A 30 -19.98 -3.65 21.10
CA ARG A 30 -19.66 -4.49 22.25
C ARG A 30 -19.86 -3.76 23.58
N THR A 31 -19.47 -2.48 23.69
CA THR A 31 -19.67 -1.71 24.94
C THR A 31 -21.14 -1.44 25.28
N GLN A 32 -22.04 -1.54 24.29
CA GLN A 32 -23.48 -1.35 24.48
C GLN A 32 -24.23 -2.65 24.83
N GLN A 33 -23.59 -3.82 24.69
CA GLN A 33 -24.21 -5.08 25.06
C GLN A 33 -24.16 -5.27 26.58
N PRO A 34 -25.30 -5.47 27.26
CA PRO A 34 -25.32 -5.67 28.70
C PRO A 34 -24.64 -7.00 29.05
N ASN A 35 -23.95 -7.01 30.18
CA ASN A 35 -23.40 -8.23 30.75
C ASN A 35 -24.57 -9.13 31.23
N ILE A 36 -24.45 -10.44 31.01
CA ILE A 36 -25.41 -11.44 31.46
C ILE A 36 -24.78 -12.17 32.65
N TYR A 37 -25.55 -12.30 33.72
CA TYR A 37 -25.21 -13.00 34.97
C TYR A 37 -26.14 -14.20 35.12
N PHE A 38 -25.66 -15.26 35.75
CA PHE A 38 -26.49 -16.42 36.08
C PHE A 38 -26.55 -16.57 37.59
N ALA A 39 -27.67 -17.06 38.09
CA ALA A 39 -27.82 -17.47 39.48
C ALA A 39 -28.43 -18.87 39.52
N LYS A 40 -27.95 -19.70 40.44
CA LYS A 40 -28.31 -21.11 40.54
C LYS A 40 -28.86 -21.41 41.92
N THR A 41 -30.06 -21.98 41.98
CA THR A 41 -30.64 -22.54 43.21
C THR A 41 -30.79 -24.05 43.06
N THR A 42 -30.57 -24.79 44.14
CA THR A 42 -30.62 -26.25 44.14
C THR A 42 -31.67 -26.74 45.13
N ILE A 43 -32.61 -27.55 44.65
CA ILE A 43 -33.69 -28.15 45.44
C ILE A 43 -33.40 -29.63 45.64
N LEU A 44 -33.49 -30.11 46.87
CA LEU A 44 -33.39 -31.52 47.24
C LEU A 44 -34.77 -32.14 47.39
N PHE A 45 -34.94 -33.35 46.87
CA PHE A 45 -36.16 -34.14 46.93
C PHE A 45 -35.93 -35.39 47.79
N GLY A 46 -36.90 -35.75 48.64
CA GLY A 46 -36.93 -37.06 49.29
C GLY A 46 -36.56 -37.07 50.78
N GLN A 47 -36.26 -38.27 51.28
CA GLN A 47 -36.24 -38.62 52.71
C GLN A 47 -35.02 -38.03 53.46
N ASN A 48 -35.12 -38.00 54.79
CA ASN A 48 -33.99 -37.70 55.68
C ASN A 48 -32.78 -38.60 55.33
N LEU A 49 -31.59 -38.01 55.15
CA LEU A 49 -30.35 -38.71 54.74
C LEU A 49 -30.00 -39.96 55.59
N GLY A 50 -30.56 -40.11 56.79
CA GLY A 50 -30.36 -41.27 57.67
C GLY A 50 -31.07 -42.56 57.24
N SER A 51 -32.09 -42.50 56.38
CA SER A 51 -32.86 -43.70 55.94
C SER A 51 -32.34 -44.30 54.62
N ALA A 52 -31.46 -43.59 53.91
CA ALA A 52 -30.96 -43.94 52.58
C ALA A 52 -30.16 -45.25 52.53
N THR A 53 -29.60 -45.70 53.66
CA THR A 53 -28.82 -46.95 53.73
C THR A 53 -29.65 -48.23 53.59
N THR A 54 -30.99 -48.12 53.65
CA THR A 54 -31.93 -49.26 53.56
C THR A 54 -32.78 -49.25 52.29
N ALA A 55 -32.53 -48.29 51.39
CA ALA A 55 -33.30 -48.07 50.17
C ALA A 55 -33.04 -49.19 49.14
N THR A 56 -33.96 -50.15 49.06
CA THR A 56 -33.97 -51.18 48.02
C THR A 56 -34.28 -50.53 46.66
N GLY A 57 -33.65 -51.01 45.57
CA GLY A 57 -33.56 -50.34 44.26
C GLY A 57 -34.85 -49.89 43.54
N GLY A 58 -36.04 -50.19 44.05
CA GLY A 58 -37.31 -49.61 43.55
C GLY A 58 -37.57 -48.16 44.01
N SER A 59 -36.94 -47.71 45.10
CA SER A 59 -37.09 -46.36 45.65
C SER A 59 -36.33 -45.28 44.85
N LEU A 60 -35.23 -45.65 44.18
CA LEU A 60 -34.43 -44.71 43.38
C LEU A 60 -35.17 -44.31 42.08
N THR A 61 -35.84 -45.25 41.41
CA THR A 61 -36.65 -44.98 40.21
C THR A 61 -37.84 -44.07 40.51
N GLN A 62 -38.46 -44.23 41.68
CA GLN A 62 -39.56 -43.37 42.11
C GLN A 62 -39.10 -41.93 42.35
N LEU A 63 -37.90 -41.72 42.92
CA LEU A 63 -37.33 -40.38 43.10
C LEU A 63 -37.05 -39.70 41.74
N THR A 64 -36.53 -40.43 40.76
CA THR A 64 -36.26 -39.89 39.41
C THR A 64 -37.54 -39.49 38.68
N ASP A 65 -38.62 -40.27 38.82
CA ASP A 65 -39.93 -39.93 38.25
C ASP A 65 -40.50 -38.65 38.87
N MET A 66 -40.32 -38.47 40.18
CA MET A 66 -40.76 -37.26 40.89
C MET A 66 -40.00 -36.02 40.42
N ILE A 67 -38.67 -36.09 40.30
CA ILE A 67 -37.84 -34.98 39.79
C ILE A 67 -38.26 -34.60 38.37
N THR A 68 -38.69 -35.57 37.55
CA THR A 68 -39.20 -35.32 36.19
C THR A 68 -40.58 -34.66 36.18
N ILE A 69 -41.48 -35.04 37.08
CA ILE A 69 -42.78 -34.40 37.23
C ILE A 69 -42.61 -32.96 37.74
N TYR A 70 -41.77 -32.76 38.75
CA TYR A 70 -41.52 -31.44 39.34
C TYR A 70 -40.74 -30.51 38.40
N SER A 71 -39.76 -31.01 37.63
CA SER A 71 -39.06 -30.21 36.63
C SER A 71 -40.00 -29.69 35.53
N GLY A 72 -41.01 -30.47 35.16
CA GLY A 72 -42.08 -30.05 34.25
C GLY A 72 -43.06 -29.03 34.87
N LEU A 73 -43.21 -29.05 36.20
CA LEU A 73 -44.10 -28.15 36.93
C LEU A 73 -43.51 -26.74 37.10
N VAL A 74 -42.18 -26.63 37.27
CA VAL A 74 -41.46 -25.35 37.37
C VAL A 74 -41.78 -24.40 36.19
N ARG A 75 -42.02 -24.95 35.01
CA ARG A 75 -42.30 -24.17 33.78
C ARG A 75 -43.78 -23.79 33.62
N ARG A 76 -44.66 -24.21 34.52
CA ARG A 76 -46.10 -23.97 34.41
C ARG A 76 -46.47 -22.56 34.88
N PRO A 77 -47.49 -21.92 34.28
CA PRO A 77 -47.97 -20.60 34.70
C PRO A 77 -48.33 -20.52 36.19
N THR A 78 -48.81 -21.62 36.76
CA THR A 78 -49.15 -21.71 38.19
C THR A 78 -47.98 -21.47 39.14
N ILE A 79 -46.75 -21.69 38.69
CA ILE A 79 -45.52 -21.40 39.45
C ILE A 79 -44.95 -20.04 39.04
N LEU A 80 -45.02 -19.70 37.74
CA LEU A 80 -44.32 -18.53 37.19
C LEU A 80 -45.09 -17.21 37.29
N GLU A 81 -46.43 -17.23 37.25
CA GLU A 81 -47.25 -16.02 37.42
C GLU A 81 -47.08 -15.39 38.81
N PRO A 82 -47.16 -16.15 39.94
CA PRO A 82 -46.91 -15.59 41.26
C PRO A 82 -45.51 -14.98 41.41
N VAL A 83 -44.50 -15.57 40.77
CA VAL A 83 -43.11 -15.06 40.77
C VAL A 83 -43.03 -13.72 40.03
N ILE A 84 -43.70 -13.59 38.88
CA ILE A 84 -43.73 -12.35 38.09
C ILE A 84 -44.41 -11.22 38.86
N ASP A 85 -45.54 -11.52 39.50
CA ASP A 85 -46.34 -10.55 40.23
C ASP A 85 -45.64 -10.09 41.53
N ASP A 86 -45.07 -11.03 42.28
CA ASP A 86 -44.42 -10.75 43.56
C ASP A 86 -43.09 -9.99 43.42
N LEU A 87 -42.30 -10.31 42.38
CA LEU A 87 -41.06 -9.60 42.09
C LEU A 87 -41.25 -8.37 41.18
N GLY A 88 -42.48 -8.10 40.73
CA GLY A 88 -42.81 -6.94 39.89
C GLY A 88 -42.03 -6.91 38.56
N LEU A 89 -41.82 -8.06 37.92
CA LEU A 89 -40.87 -8.19 36.81
C LEU A 89 -41.37 -7.55 35.50
N GLY A 90 -42.68 -7.40 35.32
CA GLY A 90 -43.27 -6.79 34.11
C GLY A 90 -43.00 -7.57 32.82
N VAL A 91 -42.68 -8.87 32.91
CA VAL A 91 -42.38 -9.77 31.79
C VAL A 91 -43.47 -10.83 31.63
N SER A 92 -43.59 -11.43 30.44
CA SER A 92 -44.48 -12.58 30.22
C SER A 92 -43.88 -13.89 30.72
N VAL A 93 -44.74 -14.89 30.98
CA VAL A 93 -44.34 -16.25 31.36
C VAL A 93 -43.38 -16.87 30.34
N ASP A 94 -43.58 -16.62 29.04
CA ASP A 94 -42.68 -17.11 27.97
C ASP A 94 -41.28 -16.49 28.04
N THR A 95 -41.22 -15.19 28.37
CA THR A 95 -39.94 -14.48 28.51
C THR A 95 -39.17 -15.01 29.71
N LEU A 96 -39.87 -15.24 30.83
CA LEU A 96 -39.28 -15.84 32.04
C LEU A 96 -38.80 -17.28 31.76
N ASN A 97 -39.61 -18.10 31.08
CA ASN A 97 -39.19 -19.44 30.65
C ASN A 97 -37.96 -19.42 29.74
N GLY A 98 -37.81 -18.41 28.87
CA GLY A 98 -36.67 -18.28 27.96
C GLY A 98 -35.34 -17.95 28.64
N ILE A 99 -35.38 -17.33 29.83
CA ILE A 99 -34.18 -16.98 30.61
C ILE A 99 -33.86 -18.00 31.71
N MET A 100 -34.67 -19.03 31.88
CA MET A 100 -34.49 -20.07 32.90
C MET A 100 -34.14 -21.42 32.28
N ALA A 101 -33.19 -22.12 32.90
CA ALA A 101 -32.89 -23.50 32.63
C ALA A 101 -33.16 -24.34 33.89
N VAL A 102 -33.72 -25.53 33.69
CA VAL A 102 -34.02 -26.47 34.76
C VAL A 102 -33.24 -27.74 34.43
N ASN A 103 -32.22 -28.03 35.23
CA ASN A 103 -31.30 -29.14 35.02
C ASN A 103 -31.49 -30.17 36.13
N GLN A 104 -31.56 -31.45 35.75
CA GLN A 104 -31.54 -32.55 36.71
C GLN A 104 -30.10 -32.98 36.92
N VAL A 105 -29.70 -33.21 38.16
CA VAL A 105 -28.37 -33.74 38.46
C VAL A 105 -28.44 -35.25 38.37
N GLU A 106 -27.64 -35.85 37.48
CA GLU A 106 -27.61 -37.30 37.27
C GLU A 106 -27.34 -38.05 38.57
N ASP A 107 -28.12 -39.11 38.81
CA ASP A 107 -28.02 -40.02 39.97
C ASP A 107 -28.17 -39.36 41.36
N LEU A 108 -28.56 -38.08 41.43
CA LEU A 108 -28.81 -37.36 42.68
C LEU A 108 -30.24 -36.82 42.73
N PRO A 109 -30.89 -36.81 43.90
CA PRO A 109 -32.24 -36.28 44.04
C PRO A 109 -32.24 -34.73 44.11
N LEU A 110 -31.54 -34.10 43.17
CA LEU A 110 -31.32 -32.65 43.11
C LEU A 110 -31.88 -32.07 41.80
N LEU A 111 -32.61 -30.97 41.91
CA LEU A 111 -33.05 -30.15 40.78
C LEU A 111 -32.36 -28.79 40.86
N GLU A 112 -31.70 -28.40 39.78
CA GLU A 112 -31.04 -27.11 39.65
C GLU A 112 -31.88 -26.19 38.78
N ILE A 113 -32.19 -25.00 39.31
CA ILE A 113 -32.86 -23.93 38.57
C ILE A 113 -31.84 -22.82 38.36
N VAL A 114 -31.53 -22.56 37.09
CA VAL A 114 -30.54 -21.57 36.66
C VAL A 114 -31.26 -20.45 35.94
N VAL A 115 -31.06 -19.20 36.38
CA VAL A 115 -31.71 -18.01 35.80
C VAL A 115 -30.67 -17.06 35.25
N ALA A 116 -30.85 -16.60 34.02
CA ALA A 116 -29.98 -15.64 33.34
C ALA A 116 -30.59 -14.24 33.33
N ASP A 117 -29.86 -13.23 33.83
CA ASP A 117 -30.36 -11.84 33.85
C ASP A 117 -29.24 -10.81 33.67
N THR A 118 -29.58 -9.56 33.33
CA THR A 118 -28.64 -8.44 33.28
C THR A 118 -28.26 -7.90 34.66
N ARG A 119 -29.02 -8.24 35.72
CA ARG A 119 -28.70 -7.92 37.11
C ARG A 119 -28.49 -9.19 37.94
N PRO A 120 -27.36 -9.33 38.67
CA PRO A 120 -27.06 -10.53 39.44
C PRO A 120 -28.06 -10.73 40.59
N ASP A 121 -28.45 -9.67 41.29
CA ASP A 121 -29.41 -9.74 42.40
C ASP A 121 -30.78 -10.23 41.91
N ARG A 122 -31.26 -9.69 40.77
CA ARG A 122 -32.54 -10.09 40.19
C ARG A 122 -32.52 -11.56 39.74
N ALA A 123 -31.42 -12.04 39.16
CA ALA A 123 -31.30 -13.45 38.79
C ALA A 123 -31.43 -14.37 40.02
N ALA A 124 -30.77 -14.02 41.13
CA ALA A 124 -30.83 -14.77 42.38
C ALA A 124 -32.22 -14.74 43.01
N ASP A 125 -32.87 -13.57 43.04
CA ASP A 125 -34.23 -13.40 43.56
C ASP A 125 -35.23 -14.24 42.78
N ILE A 126 -35.16 -14.21 41.44
CA ILE A 126 -36.02 -15.02 40.57
C ILE A 126 -35.78 -16.51 40.85
N ALA A 127 -34.53 -16.97 40.86
CA ALA A 127 -34.18 -18.37 41.09
C ALA A 127 -34.75 -18.85 42.45
N ASN A 128 -34.47 -18.11 43.52
CA ASN A 128 -34.93 -18.43 44.87
C ASN A 128 -36.45 -18.40 44.99
N ARG A 129 -37.13 -17.44 44.35
CA ARG A 129 -38.58 -17.31 44.44
C ARG A 129 -39.29 -18.42 43.67
N VAL A 130 -38.79 -18.81 42.49
CA VAL A 130 -39.29 -19.97 41.75
C VAL A 130 -39.16 -21.25 42.58
N ALA A 131 -38.02 -21.43 43.26
CA ALA A 131 -37.82 -22.58 44.15
C ALA A 131 -38.78 -22.59 45.35
N GLN A 132 -39.03 -21.42 45.97
CA GLN A 132 -40.00 -21.30 47.05
C GLN A 132 -41.42 -21.59 46.59
N GLU A 133 -41.83 -21.07 45.44
CA GLU A 133 -43.19 -21.28 44.93
C GLU A 133 -43.43 -22.75 44.54
N LEU A 134 -42.40 -23.42 44.00
CA LEU A 134 -42.46 -24.87 43.77
C LEU A 134 -42.68 -25.66 45.07
N ILE A 135 -42.05 -25.24 46.17
CA ILE A 135 -42.22 -25.87 47.49
C ILE A 135 -43.60 -25.56 48.07
N ASN A 136 -44.10 -24.34 47.94
CA ASN A 136 -45.42 -23.94 48.44
C ASN A 136 -46.56 -24.70 47.75
N GLN A 137 -46.42 -24.94 46.44
CA GLN A 137 -47.40 -25.68 45.64
C GLN A 137 -47.20 -27.21 45.76
N SER A 138 -46.22 -27.67 46.55
CA SER A 138 -46.05 -29.06 46.90
C SER A 138 -47.21 -29.52 47.79
N PRO A 139 -47.72 -30.76 47.64
CA PRO A 139 -48.77 -31.32 48.49
C PRO A 139 -48.32 -31.62 49.95
N THR A 140 -47.34 -30.90 50.49
CA THR A 140 -46.74 -31.11 51.81
C THR A 140 -47.75 -30.97 52.96
N GLU A 141 -48.75 -30.09 52.82
CA GLU A 141 -49.82 -29.96 53.83
C GLU A 141 -50.78 -31.16 53.85
N GLN A 142 -51.12 -31.75 52.70
CA GLN A 142 -52.01 -32.92 52.63
C GLN A 142 -51.38 -34.17 53.25
N ILE A 143 -50.05 -34.29 53.13
CA ILE A 143 -49.28 -35.41 53.68
C ILE A 143 -49.37 -35.45 55.21
N SER A 144 -49.50 -34.30 55.88
CA SER A 144 -49.56 -34.21 57.35
C SER A 144 -50.83 -34.85 57.95
N GLN A 145 -51.99 -34.65 57.32
CA GLN A 145 -53.26 -35.25 57.77
C GLN A 145 -53.29 -36.77 57.50
N GLU A 146 -52.77 -37.20 56.36
CA GLU A 146 -52.70 -38.63 56.01
C GLU A 146 -51.73 -39.41 56.90
N THR A 147 -50.61 -38.80 57.31
CA THR A 147 -49.65 -39.44 58.23
C THR A 147 -50.22 -39.58 59.64
N GLU A 148 -51.04 -38.64 60.11
CA GLU A 148 -51.66 -38.72 61.43
C GLU A 148 -52.69 -39.86 61.49
N PHE A 149 -53.52 -39.99 60.46
CA PHE A 149 -54.48 -41.10 60.33
C PHE A 149 -53.79 -42.47 60.25
N LYS A 150 -52.74 -42.62 59.43
CA LYS A 150 -51.96 -43.87 59.35
C LYS A 150 -51.28 -44.23 60.68
N ARG A 151 -50.83 -43.24 61.47
CA ARG A 151 -50.27 -43.47 62.82
C ARG A 151 -51.31 -44.00 63.80
N GLU A 152 -52.55 -43.52 63.73
CA GLU A 152 -53.65 -44.04 64.55
C GLU A 152 -53.95 -45.50 64.22
N GLN A 153 -53.96 -45.87 62.93
CA GLN A 153 -54.14 -47.26 62.50
C GLN A 153 -53.03 -48.18 63.03
N LEU A 154 -51.76 -47.75 62.98
CA LEU A 154 -50.65 -48.54 63.54
C LEU A 154 -50.79 -48.77 65.05
N ARG A 155 -51.21 -47.74 65.80
CA ARG A 155 -51.43 -47.87 67.25
C ARG A 155 -52.53 -48.90 67.54
N SER A 156 -53.61 -48.88 66.76
CA SER A 156 -54.70 -49.87 66.88
C SER A 156 -54.20 -51.30 66.61
N LEU A 157 -53.44 -51.52 65.53
CA LEU A 157 -52.87 -52.84 65.23
C LEU A 157 -51.90 -53.30 66.32
N GLN A 158 -51.07 -52.40 66.84
CA GLN A 158 -50.14 -52.71 67.92
C GLN A 158 -50.86 -53.19 69.18
N SER A 159 -51.97 -52.52 69.56
CA SER A 159 -52.80 -52.95 70.68
C SER A 159 -53.41 -54.34 70.47
N GLN A 160 -53.88 -54.65 69.24
CA GLN A 160 -54.44 -55.97 68.91
C GLN A 160 -53.37 -57.08 68.98
N ILE A 161 -52.14 -56.79 68.53
CA ILE A 161 -51.02 -57.71 68.62
C ILE A 161 -50.67 -58.01 70.09
N GLU A 162 -50.68 -56.98 70.95
CA GLU A 162 -50.41 -57.13 72.38
C GLU A 162 -51.51 -57.93 73.10
N GLU A 163 -52.78 -57.67 72.76
CA GLU A 163 -53.93 -58.42 73.29
C GLU A 163 -53.86 -59.91 72.94
N LEU A 164 -53.58 -60.25 71.68
CA LEU A 164 -53.44 -61.65 71.25
C LEU A 164 -52.20 -62.33 71.82
N GLN A 165 -51.10 -61.60 72.04
CA GLN A 165 -49.93 -62.12 72.75
C GLN A 165 -50.29 -62.51 74.18
N ASN A 166 -50.99 -61.63 74.92
CA ASN A 166 -51.43 -61.94 76.27
C ASN A 166 -52.40 -63.14 76.31
N ALA A 167 -53.31 -63.25 75.33
CA ALA A 167 -54.21 -64.40 75.20
C ALA A 167 -53.46 -65.71 74.88
N TYR A 168 -52.39 -65.64 74.09
CA TYR A 168 -51.51 -66.77 73.82
C TYR A 168 -50.78 -67.24 75.09
N ASP A 169 -50.21 -66.30 75.85
CA ASP A 169 -49.48 -66.60 77.09
C ASP A 169 -50.40 -67.18 78.18
N ALA A 170 -51.63 -66.67 78.30
CA ALA A 170 -52.65 -67.23 79.18
C ALA A 170 -53.02 -68.67 78.79
N ASN A 171 -53.09 -68.98 77.50
CA ASN A 171 -53.35 -70.34 77.00
C ASN A 171 -52.20 -71.31 77.31
N ILE A 172 -50.95 -70.84 77.29
CA ILE A 172 -49.79 -71.62 77.74
C ILE A 172 -49.91 -71.95 79.23
N ALA A 173 -50.21 -70.95 80.06
CA ALA A 173 -50.35 -71.13 81.51
C ALA A 173 -51.48 -72.11 81.86
N ASN A 174 -52.61 -72.01 81.17
CA ASN A 174 -53.75 -72.93 81.35
C ASN A 174 -53.42 -74.36 80.90
N GLY A 175 -52.66 -74.52 79.80
CA GLY A 175 -52.24 -75.81 79.28
C GLY A 175 -51.37 -76.62 80.24
N ALA A 176 -50.60 -75.96 81.10
CA ALA A 176 -49.72 -76.61 82.09
C ALA A 176 -50.48 -77.40 83.17
N ASN A 177 -51.76 -77.11 83.41
CA ASN A 177 -52.58 -77.75 84.44
C ASN A 177 -53.54 -78.83 83.90
N LEU A 178 -53.48 -79.17 82.61
CA LEU A 178 -54.39 -80.12 81.97
C LEU A 178 -53.87 -81.56 82.06
N THR A 179 -54.68 -82.48 82.62
CA THR A 179 -54.34 -83.92 82.78
C THR A 179 -55.05 -84.85 81.78
N SER A 180 -56.00 -84.36 80.98
CA SER A 180 -56.72 -85.17 79.99
C SER A 180 -56.20 -84.97 78.56
N ALA A 181 -56.01 -86.06 77.82
CA ALA A 181 -55.47 -86.03 76.45
C ALA A 181 -56.33 -85.20 75.48
N PHE A 182 -57.66 -85.20 75.67
CA PHE A 182 -58.58 -84.40 74.86
C PHE A 182 -58.42 -82.89 75.13
N ALA A 183 -58.30 -82.47 76.38
CA ALA A 183 -58.13 -81.05 76.71
C ALA A 183 -56.78 -80.51 76.23
N ILE A 184 -55.73 -81.33 76.26
CA ILE A 184 -54.42 -80.97 75.71
C ILE A 184 -54.51 -80.76 74.19
N ALA A 185 -55.18 -81.67 73.46
CA ALA A 185 -55.36 -81.53 72.02
C ALA A 185 -56.15 -80.26 71.64
N GLN A 186 -57.20 -79.93 72.40
CA GLN A 186 -57.99 -78.71 72.19
C GLN A 186 -57.16 -77.44 72.46
N ASN A 187 -56.40 -77.39 73.55
CA ASN A 187 -55.53 -76.26 73.87
C ASN A 187 -54.43 -76.06 72.81
N LEU A 188 -53.86 -77.15 72.28
CA LEU A 188 -52.89 -77.07 71.19
C LEU A 188 -53.49 -76.49 69.90
N GLN A 189 -54.74 -76.83 69.58
CA GLN A 189 -55.44 -76.29 68.41
C GLN A 189 -55.77 -74.80 68.56
N GLU A 190 -56.23 -74.35 69.73
CA GLU A 190 -56.44 -72.93 70.01
C GLU A 190 -55.12 -72.14 69.94
N ARG A 191 -54.02 -72.69 70.47
CA ARG A 191 -52.69 -72.07 70.39
C ARG A 191 -52.20 -71.91 68.95
N ALA A 192 -52.44 -72.90 68.10
CA ALA A 192 -52.08 -72.82 66.68
C ALA A 192 -52.87 -71.72 65.98
N GLY A 193 -54.18 -71.59 66.25
CA GLY A 193 -55.02 -70.54 65.68
C GLY A 193 -54.61 -69.12 66.13
N ILE A 194 -54.23 -68.95 67.40
CA ILE A 194 -53.73 -67.65 67.89
C ILE A 194 -52.40 -67.29 67.20
N LEU A 195 -51.49 -68.25 67.02
CA LEU A 195 -50.20 -68.00 66.34
C LEU A 195 -50.37 -67.57 64.88
N GLU A 196 -51.29 -68.18 64.15
CA GLU A 196 -51.59 -67.82 62.77
C GLU A 196 -52.11 -66.37 62.67
N ASN A 197 -53.06 -66.00 63.53
CA ASN A 197 -53.59 -64.63 63.59
C ASN A 197 -52.51 -63.61 63.98
N LEU A 198 -51.64 -63.97 64.93
CA LEU A 198 -50.54 -63.12 65.40
C LEU A 198 -49.50 -62.90 64.28
N GLN A 199 -49.18 -63.95 63.51
CA GLN A 199 -48.31 -63.83 62.34
C GLN A 199 -48.93 -62.92 61.27
N GLY A 200 -50.22 -63.09 60.97
CA GLY A 200 -50.93 -62.24 60.00
C GLY A 200 -50.97 -60.76 60.40
N LEU A 201 -51.24 -60.47 61.68
CA LEU A 201 -51.22 -59.08 62.18
C LEU A 201 -49.81 -58.49 62.21
N ARG A 202 -48.77 -59.28 62.53
CA ARG A 202 -47.38 -58.80 62.48
C ARG A 202 -46.93 -58.50 61.06
N SER A 203 -47.30 -59.31 60.07
CA SER A 203 -46.98 -59.01 58.67
C SER A 203 -47.69 -57.75 58.20
N LEU A 204 -48.97 -57.57 58.54
CA LEU A 204 -49.73 -56.37 58.20
C LEU A 204 -49.17 -55.12 58.89
N TYR A 205 -48.76 -55.23 60.17
CA TYR A 205 -48.09 -54.14 60.89
C TYR A 205 -46.73 -53.80 60.26
N ALA A 206 -45.94 -54.81 59.88
CA ALA A 206 -44.65 -54.60 59.21
C ALA A 206 -44.84 -53.93 57.84
N GLU A 207 -45.84 -54.32 57.07
CA GLU A 207 -46.20 -53.71 55.79
C GLU A 207 -46.65 -52.24 55.97
N MET A 208 -47.56 -51.98 56.91
CA MET A 208 -48.11 -50.65 57.13
C MET A 208 -47.10 -49.68 57.77
N SER A 209 -46.19 -50.19 58.62
CA SER A 209 -45.11 -49.38 59.21
C SER A 209 -43.99 -49.08 58.22
N ALA A 210 -43.67 -50.02 57.32
CA ALA A 210 -42.77 -49.76 56.20
C ALA A 210 -43.32 -48.66 55.26
N GLY A 211 -44.62 -48.69 54.94
CA GLY A 211 -45.27 -47.68 54.10
C GLY A 211 -45.30 -46.26 54.71
N LEU A 212 -45.21 -46.14 56.03
CA LEU A 212 -45.12 -44.85 56.74
C LEU A 212 -43.71 -44.26 56.75
N ALA A 213 -42.66 -45.09 56.67
CA ALA A 213 -41.28 -44.62 56.59
C ALA A 213 -40.91 -44.09 55.19
N ASP A 214 -41.56 -44.63 54.14
CA ASP A 214 -41.12 -44.44 52.75
C ASP A 214 -41.72 -43.21 52.03
N GLN A 215 -42.69 -42.51 52.63
CA GLN A 215 -43.48 -41.47 51.94
C GLN A 215 -43.25 -40.02 52.38
N THR A 216 -42.09 -39.68 52.96
CA THR A 216 -41.76 -38.25 53.19
C THR A 216 -41.20 -37.60 51.92
N ASN A 217 -42.11 -37.19 51.03
CA ASN A 217 -41.78 -36.34 49.89
C ASN A 217 -41.51 -34.90 50.33
N LEU A 218 -40.38 -34.70 51.02
CA LEU A 218 -39.96 -33.39 51.49
C LEU A 218 -39.15 -32.72 50.36
N MET A 219 -39.68 -31.63 49.82
CA MET A 219 -38.89 -30.71 49.01
C MET A 219 -38.28 -29.65 49.93
N ARG A 220 -36.97 -29.50 49.89
CA ARG A 220 -36.28 -28.42 50.60
C ARG A 220 -35.23 -27.79 49.70
N ILE A 221 -35.06 -26.48 49.83
CA ILE A 221 -33.92 -25.79 49.24
C ILE A 221 -32.65 -26.35 49.91
N PHE A 222 -31.77 -26.93 49.10
CA PHE A 222 -30.46 -27.43 49.53
C PHE A 222 -29.45 -26.27 49.57
N GLU A 223 -29.48 -25.45 48.51
CA GLU A 223 -28.61 -24.30 48.33
C GLU A 223 -29.42 -23.15 47.72
N PHE A 224 -29.43 -22.00 48.39
CA PHE A 224 -30.04 -20.78 47.86
C PHE A 224 -29.14 -20.18 46.77
N ALA A 225 -29.75 -19.55 45.78
CA ALA A 225 -29.01 -18.77 44.79
C ALA A 225 -28.40 -17.54 45.45
N ASP A 226 -27.08 -17.45 45.38
CA ASP A 226 -26.29 -16.26 45.72
C ASP A 226 -25.99 -15.49 44.40
N PRO A 227 -26.10 -14.14 44.35
CA PRO A 227 -25.72 -13.37 43.18
C PRO A 227 -24.26 -13.62 42.77
N GLU A 228 -24.07 -14.31 41.65
CA GLU A 228 -22.75 -14.51 41.09
C GLU A 228 -22.22 -13.18 40.53
N THR A 229 -21.19 -12.63 41.19
CA THR A 229 -20.65 -11.28 40.87
C THR A 229 -19.84 -11.25 39.57
N ALA A 230 -19.48 -12.40 39.02
CA ALA A 230 -18.75 -12.52 37.77
C ALA A 230 -19.72 -12.66 36.58
N PRO A 231 -19.70 -11.75 35.59
CA PRO A 231 -20.53 -11.89 34.41
C PRO A 231 -20.05 -13.08 33.56
N LEU A 232 -20.99 -13.74 32.88
CA LEU A 232 -20.63 -14.78 31.93
C LEU A 232 -19.80 -14.13 30.81
N VAL A 233 -18.55 -14.55 30.66
CA VAL A 233 -17.65 -14.06 29.62
C VAL A 233 -18.20 -14.42 28.25
N THR A 234 -19.03 -13.53 27.70
CA THR A 234 -19.40 -13.58 26.30
C THR A 234 -18.18 -13.14 25.51
N SER A 235 -17.47 -14.07 24.86
CA SER A 235 -16.30 -13.78 24.02
C SER A 235 -16.71 -13.06 22.73
N SER A 236 -17.22 -11.83 22.85
CA SER A 236 -17.67 -10.98 21.74
C SER A 236 -16.50 -10.36 20.95
N ILE A 237 -15.28 -10.92 21.11
CA ILE A 237 -14.12 -10.59 20.27
C ILE A 237 -14.44 -10.94 18.81
N ILE A 238 -15.23 -12.00 18.56
CA ILE A 238 -15.65 -12.42 17.22
C ILE A 238 -16.39 -11.28 16.49
N GLY A 239 -17.26 -10.52 17.17
CA GLY A 239 -17.96 -9.38 16.58
C GLY A 239 -17.03 -8.25 16.16
N VAL A 240 -16.04 -7.94 17.00
CA VAL A 240 -15.00 -6.94 16.68
C VAL A 240 -14.12 -7.39 15.52
N VAL A 241 -13.72 -8.67 15.50
CA VAL A 241 -12.92 -9.26 14.43
C VAL A 241 -13.69 -9.28 13.10
N LEU A 242 -14.97 -9.68 13.12
CA LEU A 242 -15.84 -9.65 11.94
C LEU A 242 -16.01 -8.24 11.39
N ALA A 243 -16.24 -7.24 12.26
CA ALA A 243 -16.36 -5.85 11.83
C ALA A 243 -15.03 -5.30 11.24
N GLY A 244 -13.90 -5.66 11.84
CA GLY A 244 -12.57 -5.35 11.29
C GLY A 244 -12.33 -6.01 9.93
N ALA A 245 -12.72 -7.27 9.76
CA ALA A 245 -12.62 -8.01 8.51
C ALA A 245 -13.51 -7.40 7.40
N ALA A 246 -14.72 -6.96 7.75
CA ALA A 246 -15.60 -6.22 6.84
C ALA A 246 -14.96 -4.90 6.38
N GLY A 247 -14.32 -4.16 7.30
CA GLY A 247 -13.53 -2.96 6.96
C GLY A 247 -12.39 -3.26 5.99
N LEU A 248 -11.64 -4.35 6.23
CA LEU A 248 -10.59 -4.79 5.31
C LEU A 248 -11.14 -5.04 3.90
N LEU A 249 -12.24 -5.80 3.77
CA LEU A 249 -12.84 -6.09 2.48
C LEU A 249 -13.28 -4.81 1.74
N LEU A 250 -13.92 -3.88 2.45
CA LEU A 250 -14.34 -2.60 1.89
C LEU A 250 -13.16 -1.77 1.38
N SER A 251 -12.06 -1.72 2.15
CA SER A 251 -10.85 -0.99 1.76
C SER A 251 -10.17 -1.59 0.53
N VAL A 252 -10.08 -2.92 0.45
CA VAL A 252 -9.51 -3.61 -0.71
C VAL A 252 -10.37 -3.37 -1.94
N ALA A 253 -11.70 -3.48 -1.82
CA ALA A 253 -12.63 -3.17 -2.91
C ALA A 253 -12.48 -1.72 -3.40
N THR A 254 -12.33 -0.78 -2.46
CA THR A 254 -12.11 0.65 -2.78
C THR A 254 -10.78 0.86 -3.50
N ILE A 255 -9.70 0.21 -3.07
CA ILE A 255 -8.38 0.30 -3.72
C ILE A 255 -8.42 -0.29 -5.13
N VAL A 256 -9.08 -1.44 -5.31
CA VAL A 256 -9.28 -2.04 -6.63
C VAL A 256 -10.11 -1.13 -7.52
N MET A 257 -11.16 -0.50 -6.98
CA MET A 257 -11.97 0.47 -7.72
C MET A 257 -11.15 1.68 -8.16
N ILE A 258 -10.36 2.29 -7.27
CA ILE A 258 -9.45 3.40 -7.62
C ILE A 258 -8.45 2.97 -8.71
N ALA A 259 -7.92 1.75 -8.60
CA ALA A 259 -6.99 1.20 -9.59
C ALA A 259 -7.66 0.94 -10.95
N TYR A 260 -8.92 0.50 -10.95
CA TYR A 260 -9.70 0.27 -12.16
C TYR A 260 -9.98 1.57 -12.93
N PHE A 261 -10.14 2.70 -12.22
CA PHE A 261 -10.32 4.01 -12.84
C PHE A 261 -9.00 4.72 -13.23
N ASP A 262 -7.84 4.15 -12.92
CA ASP A 262 -6.54 4.75 -13.21
C ASP A 262 -6.03 4.37 -14.61
N ASP A 263 -6.56 5.03 -15.65
CA ASP A 263 -6.21 4.81 -17.07
C ASP A 263 -4.86 5.44 -17.48
N ARG A 264 -3.94 5.72 -16.54
CA ARG A 264 -2.67 6.41 -16.82
C ARG A 264 -1.70 5.55 -17.62
N LEU A 265 -1.00 6.18 -18.55
CA LEU A 265 0.05 5.55 -19.35
C LEU A 265 1.35 5.49 -18.56
N LEU A 266 1.61 4.34 -17.97
CA LEU A 266 2.87 4.07 -17.27
C LEU A 266 3.88 3.46 -18.24
N TRP A 267 5.10 4.00 -18.23
CA TRP A 267 6.22 3.36 -18.91
C TRP A 267 6.42 1.93 -18.38
N GLN A 268 6.45 0.96 -19.29
CA GLN A 268 6.81 -0.42 -19.02
C GLN A 268 8.06 -0.78 -19.83
N GLU A 269 9.01 -1.47 -19.20
CA GLU A 269 10.21 -1.93 -19.90
C GLU A 269 9.83 -2.91 -21.02
N GLY A 270 10.47 -2.78 -22.19
CA GLY A 270 10.17 -3.60 -23.36
C GLY A 270 8.91 -3.18 -24.13
N MET A 271 8.27 -2.07 -23.77
CA MET A 271 7.15 -1.53 -24.54
C MET A 271 7.62 -0.99 -25.89
N GLU A 272 7.28 -1.69 -26.97
CA GLU A 272 7.68 -1.30 -28.34
C GLU A 272 6.63 -0.43 -29.04
N THR A 273 5.35 -0.71 -28.79
CA THR A 273 4.23 0.01 -29.42
C THR A 273 3.12 0.29 -28.42
N ILE A 274 2.41 1.40 -28.64
CA ILE A 274 1.22 1.78 -27.89
C ILE A 274 0.19 2.38 -28.85
N GLN A 275 -1.03 1.84 -28.85
CA GLN A 275 -2.10 2.22 -29.79
C GLN A 275 -1.65 2.22 -31.27
N GLY A 276 -0.79 1.28 -31.65
CA GLY A 276 -0.27 1.15 -33.01
C GLY A 276 0.88 2.11 -33.36
N VAL A 277 1.33 2.95 -32.41
CA VAL A 277 2.44 3.90 -32.60
C VAL A 277 3.70 3.40 -31.89
N ARG A 278 4.87 3.58 -32.50
CA ARG A 278 6.15 3.18 -31.93
C ARG A 278 6.49 3.98 -30.67
N VAL A 279 7.03 3.31 -29.68
CA VAL A 279 7.54 3.95 -28.46
C VAL A 279 9.05 4.19 -28.59
N LEU A 280 9.45 5.45 -28.50
CA LEU A 280 10.85 5.88 -28.67
C LEU A 280 11.64 5.82 -27.36
N GLY A 281 10.97 5.65 -26.22
CA GLY A 281 11.60 5.34 -24.94
C GLY A 281 11.25 6.32 -23.81
N PRO A 282 11.88 6.13 -22.64
CA PRO A 282 11.63 6.95 -21.47
C PRO A 282 12.55 8.17 -21.45
N LEU A 283 12.00 9.34 -21.17
CA LEU A 283 12.69 10.55 -20.76
C LEU A 283 12.65 10.66 -19.23
N GLY A 284 13.80 11.01 -18.65
CA GLY A 284 13.98 11.00 -17.20
C GLY A 284 13.25 12.10 -16.44
N VAL A 285 13.11 11.91 -15.13
CA VAL A 285 12.72 13.00 -14.23
C VAL A 285 13.91 13.93 -14.03
N VAL A 286 13.89 15.08 -14.70
CA VAL A 286 14.85 16.16 -14.43
C VAL A 286 14.34 17.00 -13.25
N PRO A 287 15.08 17.13 -12.14
CA PRO A 287 14.70 18.00 -11.03
C PRO A 287 14.62 19.46 -11.50
N ARG A 288 13.52 20.17 -11.16
CA ARG A 288 13.34 21.60 -11.49
C ARG A 288 14.46 22.52 -10.99
N SER A 289 15.25 22.07 -10.00
CA SER A 289 16.40 22.80 -9.45
C SER A 289 17.64 22.78 -10.34
N LYS A 290 17.68 21.93 -11.36
CA LYS A 290 18.73 21.88 -12.38
C LYS A 290 18.22 22.63 -13.61
N LEU A 291 19.08 23.46 -14.19
CA LEU A 291 18.76 24.30 -15.35
C LEU A 291 18.00 23.50 -16.43
N PRO A 292 16.94 24.07 -17.01
CA PRO A 292 16.04 23.35 -17.92
C PRO A 292 16.73 22.86 -19.21
N LEU A 293 17.89 23.42 -19.56
CA LEU A 293 18.78 22.96 -20.64
C LEU A 293 19.88 22.04 -20.06
N TYR A 294 19.50 20.80 -19.75
CA TYR A 294 20.37 19.84 -19.05
C TYR A 294 21.39 19.16 -19.96
N VAL A 295 21.19 19.17 -21.28
CA VAL A 295 22.19 18.65 -22.23
C VAL A 295 23.50 19.43 -22.17
N VAL A 296 23.41 20.75 -22.02
CA VAL A 296 24.58 21.64 -21.91
C VAL A 296 25.14 21.62 -20.49
N THR A 297 24.26 21.71 -19.50
CA THR A 297 24.72 21.87 -18.11
C THR A 297 25.19 20.56 -17.49
N MET A 298 24.74 19.43 -18.02
CA MET A 298 25.08 18.08 -17.55
C MET A 298 25.21 17.11 -18.75
N PRO A 299 26.21 17.28 -19.63
CA PRO A 299 26.35 16.47 -20.85
C PRO A 299 26.58 14.98 -20.55
N ASP A 300 27.18 14.67 -19.40
CA ASP A 300 27.44 13.32 -18.91
C ASP A 300 26.29 12.75 -18.06
N ALA A 301 25.14 13.42 -17.99
CA ALA A 301 23.98 12.88 -17.27
C ALA A 301 23.30 11.78 -18.10
N ILE A 302 22.65 10.84 -17.40
CA ILE A 302 21.86 9.76 -18.04
C ILE A 302 20.75 10.38 -18.89
N GLU A 303 20.16 11.48 -18.42
CA GLU A 303 19.11 12.22 -19.10
C GLU A 303 19.58 12.79 -20.45
N SER A 304 20.82 13.28 -20.53
CA SER A 304 21.42 13.80 -21.77
C SER A 304 21.70 12.67 -22.76
N GLU A 305 22.16 11.51 -22.27
CA GLU A 305 22.37 10.33 -23.11
C GLU A 305 21.06 9.77 -23.68
N VAL A 306 20.00 9.75 -22.87
CA VAL A 306 18.66 9.37 -23.31
C VAL A 306 18.16 10.24 -24.46
N LEU A 307 18.46 11.54 -24.47
CA LEU A 307 18.11 12.40 -25.61
C LEU A 307 18.96 12.14 -26.85
N ARG A 308 20.24 11.78 -26.70
CA ARG A 308 21.07 11.33 -27.85
C ARG A 308 20.50 10.06 -28.47
N GLN A 309 20.02 9.14 -27.65
CA GLN A 309 19.32 7.94 -28.10
C GLN A 309 17.98 8.29 -28.78
N LEU A 310 17.22 9.24 -28.23
CA LEU A 310 16.01 9.75 -28.87
C LEU A 310 16.32 10.32 -30.26
N ARG A 311 17.36 11.15 -30.40
CA ARG A 311 17.82 11.67 -31.70
C ARG A 311 18.10 10.53 -32.69
N ALA A 312 18.89 9.54 -32.30
CA ALA A 312 19.21 8.40 -33.16
C ALA A 312 17.96 7.64 -33.60
N LYS A 313 17.00 7.44 -32.69
CA LYS A 313 15.72 6.78 -33.01
C LYS A 313 14.84 7.61 -33.97
N LEU A 314 14.87 8.94 -33.87
CA LEU A 314 14.17 9.82 -34.81
C LEU A 314 14.77 9.74 -36.22
N VAL A 315 16.10 9.71 -36.33
CA VAL A 315 16.81 9.50 -37.61
C VAL A 315 16.43 8.14 -38.22
N LEU A 316 16.39 7.08 -37.40
CA LEU A 316 15.94 5.75 -37.85
C LEU A 316 14.46 5.75 -38.27
N ALA A 317 13.59 6.47 -37.56
CA ALA A 317 12.18 6.61 -37.92
C ALA A 317 11.98 7.40 -39.23
N ALA A 318 12.91 8.30 -39.56
CA ALA A 318 12.94 9.04 -40.82
C ALA A 318 13.56 8.26 -42.00
N GLY A 319 13.86 6.96 -41.83
CA GLY A 319 14.42 6.13 -42.90
C GLY A 319 15.96 6.10 -42.94
N GLY A 320 16.63 6.64 -41.92
CA GLY A 320 18.09 6.65 -41.81
C GLY A 320 18.71 8.02 -42.08
N ASP A 321 18.00 8.91 -42.77
CA ASP A 321 18.41 10.28 -43.00
C ASP A 321 17.98 11.20 -41.84
N VAL A 322 18.69 12.32 -41.68
CA VAL A 322 18.30 13.35 -40.70
C VAL A 322 16.99 13.99 -41.15
N PRO A 323 15.90 13.95 -40.34
CA PRO A 323 14.66 14.60 -40.70
C PRO A 323 14.88 16.12 -40.80
N LYS A 324 14.40 16.74 -41.87
CA LYS A 324 14.49 18.20 -42.05
C LYS A 324 13.61 18.94 -41.06
N MET A 325 12.48 18.35 -40.64
CA MET A 325 11.60 18.95 -39.64
C MET A 325 10.92 17.92 -38.74
N VAL A 326 11.04 18.12 -37.43
CA VAL A 326 10.36 17.33 -36.40
C VAL A 326 9.49 18.23 -35.54
N THR A 327 8.19 17.93 -35.47
CA THR A 327 7.24 18.63 -34.60
C THR A 327 7.09 17.87 -33.29
N VAL A 328 7.22 18.56 -32.15
CA VAL A 328 7.06 18.00 -30.80
C VAL A 328 5.74 18.49 -30.23
N THR A 329 4.85 17.55 -29.88
CA THR A 329 3.51 17.85 -29.34
C THR A 329 3.20 16.99 -28.13
N SER A 330 2.11 17.30 -27.42
CA SER A 330 1.60 16.54 -26.28
C SER A 330 0.08 16.64 -26.18
N TYR A 331 -0.54 15.84 -25.32
CA TYR A 331 -1.99 15.96 -25.11
C TYR A 331 -2.33 17.23 -24.33
N ASP A 332 -1.67 17.43 -23.19
CA ASP A 332 -1.96 18.52 -22.25
C ASP A 332 -0.74 19.44 -22.07
N SER A 333 -1.03 20.65 -21.59
CA SER A 333 -0.03 21.59 -21.13
C SER A 333 0.75 21.01 -19.93
N GLY A 334 2.08 21.18 -19.95
CA GLY A 334 2.95 20.73 -18.87
C GLY A 334 3.44 19.28 -18.98
N ASP A 335 3.16 18.56 -20.08
CA ASP A 335 3.73 17.23 -20.37
C ASP A 335 5.25 17.28 -20.63
N GLY A 336 5.81 18.49 -20.80
CA GLY A 336 7.24 18.73 -20.97
C GLY A 336 7.71 18.79 -22.42
N LYS A 337 6.79 19.13 -23.35
CA LYS A 337 7.06 19.40 -24.77
C LYS A 337 8.22 20.38 -24.99
N THR A 338 8.13 21.59 -24.43
CA THR A 338 9.08 22.70 -24.58
C THR A 338 10.48 22.37 -24.07
N ILE A 339 10.57 21.68 -22.92
CA ILE A 339 11.85 21.22 -22.37
C ILE A 339 12.46 20.14 -23.27
N THR A 340 11.64 19.21 -23.75
CA THR A 340 12.09 18.12 -24.61
C THR A 340 12.54 18.65 -25.97
N SER A 341 11.75 19.52 -26.61
CA SER A 341 12.07 20.13 -27.90
C SER A 341 13.35 20.97 -27.84
N SER A 342 13.52 21.78 -26.79
CA SER A 342 14.73 22.58 -26.59
C SER A 342 15.99 21.74 -26.41
N ASN A 343 15.94 20.71 -25.55
CA ASN A 343 17.10 19.84 -25.35
C ASN A 343 17.34 18.92 -26.56
N LEU A 344 16.29 18.51 -27.28
CA LEU A 344 16.43 17.76 -28.53
C LEU A 344 17.12 18.61 -29.61
N ALA A 345 16.76 19.88 -29.74
CA ALA A 345 17.42 20.83 -30.64
C ALA A 345 18.91 20.99 -30.30
N LEU A 346 19.25 21.13 -29.01
CA LEU A 346 20.64 21.16 -28.56
C LEU A 346 21.41 19.87 -28.90
N VAL A 347 20.78 18.71 -28.81
CA VAL A 347 21.41 17.43 -29.17
C VAL A 347 21.66 17.30 -30.67
N PHE A 348 20.81 17.87 -31.52
CA PHE A 348 21.09 18.00 -32.96
C PHE A 348 22.22 19.01 -33.22
N ALA A 349 22.20 20.18 -32.57
CA ALA A 349 23.22 21.21 -32.72
C ALA A 349 24.61 20.73 -32.29
N HIS A 350 24.71 20.01 -31.17
CA HIS A 350 25.96 19.36 -30.72
C HIS A 350 26.46 18.25 -31.65
N ALA A 351 25.62 17.73 -32.55
CA ALA A 351 26.05 16.82 -33.61
C ALA A 351 26.61 17.57 -34.84
N GLY A 352 26.78 18.91 -34.76
CA GLY A 352 27.29 19.77 -35.83
C GLY A 352 26.24 20.17 -36.87
N LEU A 353 24.96 19.87 -36.64
CA LEU A 353 23.89 20.19 -37.57
C LEU A 353 23.37 21.60 -37.33
N ARG A 354 23.22 22.39 -38.40
CA ARG A 354 22.59 23.71 -38.31
C ARG A 354 21.13 23.53 -37.93
N THR A 355 20.82 23.80 -36.67
CA THR A 355 19.54 23.48 -36.06
C THR A 355 18.74 24.74 -35.81
N LEU A 356 17.48 24.76 -36.25
CA LEU A 356 16.53 25.80 -35.92
C LEU A 356 15.50 25.27 -34.93
N LEU A 357 15.37 25.93 -33.78
CA LEU A 357 14.27 25.70 -32.84
C LEU A 357 13.19 26.77 -33.04
N VAL A 358 11.98 26.33 -33.39
CA VAL A 358 10.84 27.23 -33.63
C VAL A 358 9.81 27.09 -32.51
N ASP A 359 9.44 28.21 -31.91
CA ASP A 359 8.31 28.32 -30.99
C ASP A 359 7.00 28.41 -31.79
N GLY A 360 6.37 27.26 -31.99
CA GLY A 360 5.07 27.15 -32.65
C GLY A 360 3.89 27.43 -31.72
N ASP A 361 4.10 27.61 -30.41
CA ASP A 361 3.03 27.97 -29.48
C ASP A 361 2.76 29.48 -29.55
N ILE A 362 2.14 29.93 -30.64
CA ILE A 362 1.81 31.35 -30.86
C ILE A 362 0.81 31.89 -29.81
N ARG A 363 0.19 31.00 -29.02
CA ARG A 363 -0.73 31.36 -27.93
C ARG A 363 0.02 31.74 -26.67
N LYS A 364 0.95 30.89 -26.22
CA LYS A 364 1.66 30.99 -24.93
C LYS A 364 3.11 30.51 -25.05
N GLY A 365 3.83 30.99 -26.07
CA GLY A 365 5.20 30.56 -26.34
C GLY A 365 6.17 30.91 -25.21
N ASP A 366 6.83 29.90 -24.66
CA ASP A 366 7.71 30.02 -23.49
C ASP A 366 9.22 29.92 -23.88
N LEU A 367 9.55 29.72 -25.17
CA LEU A 367 10.95 29.49 -25.56
C LEU A 367 11.83 30.72 -25.37
N HIS A 368 11.28 31.91 -25.60
CA HIS A 368 11.99 33.16 -25.39
C HIS A 368 12.39 33.36 -23.91
N GLU A 369 11.53 32.96 -22.96
CA GLU A 369 11.87 32.99 -21.53
C GLU A 369 12.95 31.96 -21.19
N LEU A 370 12.83 30.76 -21.76
CA LEU A 370 13.76 29.66 -21.53
C LEU A 370 15.20 30.00 -21.96
N PHE A 371 15.35 30.67 -23.11
CA PHE A 371 16.64 31.08 -23.67
C PHE A 371 17.02 32.53 -23.34
N ARG A 372 16.19 33.26 -22.57
CA ARG A 372 16.39 34.67 -22.19
C ARG A 372 16.57 35.61 -23.39
N LEU A 373 15.71 35.42 -24.39
CA LEU A 373 15.70 36.16 -25.65
C LEU A 373 14.52 37.14 -25.74
N PRO A 374 14.64 38.22 -26.53
CA PRO A 374 13.51 39.10 -26.82
C PRO A 374 12.44 38.40 -27.66
N ASN A 375 11.17 38.71 -27.41
CA ASN A 375 10.01 38.18 -28.17
C ASN A 375 9.24 39.29 -28.89
N VAL A 376 9.98 40.24 -29.47
CA VAL A 376 9.39 41.43 -30.12
C VAL A 376 8.89 41.12 -31.54
N MET A 377 9.62 40.24 -32.24
CA MET A 377 9.29 39.76 -33.58
C MET A 377 9.57 38.27 -33.63
N GLY A 378 8.59 37.48 -34.04
CA GLY A 378 8.74 36.04 -34.17
C GLY A 378 7.82 35.44 -35.23
N LEU A 379 7.48 34.16 -35.07
CA LEU A 379 6.70 33.41 -36.04
C LEU A 379 5.37 34.10 -36.37
N SER A 380 4.63 34.55 -35.36
CA SER A 380 3.33 35.19 -35.52
C SER A 380 3.41 36.49 -36.33
N ASP A 381 4.43 37.31 -36.09
CA ASP A 381 4.66 38.59 -36.79
C ASP A 381 5.03 38.35 -38.26
N ILE A 382 5.86 37.34 -38.54
CA ILE A 382 6.24 36.97 -39.91
C ILE A 382 5.00 36.54 -40.71
N LEU A 383 4.11 35.76 -40.09
CA LEU A 383 2.92 35.23 -40.74
C LEU A 383 1.82 36.28 -40.92
N ALA A 384 1.69 37.22 -39.98
CA ALA A 384 0.70 38.30 -40.06
C ALA A 384 1.13 39.43 -41.03
N SER A 385 2.42 39.65 -41.22
CA SER A 385 2.93 40.74 -42.06
C SER A 385 2.76 40.48 -43.56
N ARG A 386 2.61 41.59 -44.31
CA ARG A 386 2.61 41.60 -45.79
C ARG A 386 4.00 41.76 -46.40
N GLU A 387 5.01 42.08 -45.59
CA GLU A 387 6.40 42.23 -46.08
C GLU A 387 6.97 40.90 -46.61
N GLU A 388 8.10 40.98 -47.31
CA GLU A 388 8.76 39.80 -47.84
C GLU A 388 9.27 38.88 -46.71
N ILE A 389 8.96 37.58 -46.81
CA ILE A 389 9.31 36.57 -45.80
C ILE A 389 10.81 36.55 -45.52
N GLY A 390 11.66 36.72 -46.55
CA GLY A 390 13.11 36.67 -46.39
C GLY A 390 13.67 37.76 -45.49
N VAL A 391 13.19 38.99 -45.68
CA VAL A 391 13.61 40.15 -44.89
C VAL A 391 13.20 39.98 -43.44
N LEU A 392 11.95 39.60 -43.18
CA LEU A 392 11.47 39.41 -41.80
C LEU A 392 12.12 38.21 -41.11
N ALA A 393 12.28 37.08 -41.81
CA ALA A 393 12.93 35.90 -41.24
C ALA A 393 14.37 36.22 -40.81
N SER A 394 15.13 36.98 -41.61
CA SER A 394 16.49 37.36 -41.25
C SER A 394 16.58 38.23 -39.98
N ARG A 395 15.53 38.99 -39.66
CA ARG A 395 15.45 39.83 -38.46
C ARG A 395 14.91 39.09 -37.24
N ALA A 396 14.07 38.07 -37.46
CA ALA A 396 13.39 37.32 -36.41
C ALA A 396 14.18 36.09 -35.93
N LEU A 397 15.16 35.62 -36.72
CA LEU A 397 16.05 34.54 -36.33
C LEU A 397 17.08 35.05 -35.31
N LEU A 398 17.03 34.52 -34.10
CA LEU A 398 17.87 34.92 -32.98
C LEU A 398 18.95 33.87 -32.72
N ASP A 399 20.15 34.34 -32.39
CA ASP A 399 21.20 33.46 -31.86
C ASP A 399 20.80 32.99 -30.45
N SER A 400 20.90 31.68 -30.22
CA SER A 400 20.59 31.07 -28.92
C SER A 400 21.73 31.24 -27.90
N GLY A 401 22.92 31.65 -28.35
CA GLY A 401 24.16 31.63 -27.56
C GLY A 401 24.82 30.24 -27.48
N TYR A 402 24.31 29.27 -28.24
CA TYR A 402 24.87 27.93 -28.37
C TYR A 402 25.23 27.62 -29.83
N ASP A 403 26.40 27.01 -30.03
CA ASP A 403 26.91 26.67 -31.36
C ASP A 403 25.90 25.85 -32.17
N HIS A 404 25.69 26.26 -33.42
CA HIS A 404 24.79 25.63 -34.39
C HIS A 404 23.30 25.62 -34.01
N LEU A 405 22.86 26.40 -33.01
CA LEU A 405 21.46 26.51 -32.62
C LEU A 405 20.94 27.95 -32.83
N THR A 406 19.95 28.09 -33.70
CA THR A 406 19.20 29.33 -33.93
C THR A 406 17.78 29.18 -33.41
N ILE A 407 17.17 30.26 -32.91
CA ILE A 407 15.82 30.26 -32.36
C ILE A 407 14.92 31.21 -33.14
N LEU A 408 13.72 30.74 -33.47
CA LEU A 408 12.60 31.58 -33.91
C LEU A 408 11.54 31.56 -32.81
N THR A 409 11.36 32.69 -32.13
CA THR A 409 10.38 32.84 -31.04
C THR A 409 8.95 32.91 -31.57
N SER A 410 7.96 32.85 -30.68
CA SER A 410 6.55 32.83 -31.06
C SER A 410 6.12 34.13 -31.73
N GLY A 411 6.77 35.25 -31.35
CA GLY A 411 6.32 36.60 -31.66
C GLY A 411 5.17 37.03 -30.77
N ARG A 412 4.62 38.20 -31.07
CA ARG A 412 3.49 38.77 -30.32
C ARG A 412 2.25 37.88 -30.43
N SER A 413 1.51 37.76 -29.33
CA SER A 413 0.27 36.98 -29.33
C SER A 413 -0.74 37.57 -30.32
N ASN A 414 -1.28 36.73 -31.20
CA ASN A 414 -2.24 37.12 -32.22
C ASN A 414 -3.63 36.54 -31.91
N ALA A 415 -4.68 37.27 -32.32
CA ALA A 415 -6.07 36.90 -32.02
C ALA A 415 -6.52 35.59 -32.69
N ASP A 416 -5.96 35.24 -33.86
CA ASP A 416 -6.29 34.00 -34.58
C ASP A 416 -5.04 33.21 -35.03
N PRO A 417 -4.46 32.38 -34.13
CA PRO A 417 -3.30 31.55 -34.45
C PRO A 417 -3.56 30.49 -35.52
N ALA A 418 -4.77 29.93 -35.55
CA ALA A 418 -5.12 28.83 -36.46
C ALA A 418 -5.15 29.30 -37.92
N ALA A 419 -5.64 30.52 -38.18
CA ALA A 419 -5.61 31.12 -39.50
C ALA A 419 -4.18 31.38 -40.01
N LEU A 420 -3.27 31.80 -39.11
CA LEU A 420 -1.87 32.03 -39.47
C LEU A 420 -1.15 30.72 -39.81
N LEU A 421 -1.37 29.67 -39.01
CA LEU A 421 -0.72 28.36 -39.17
C LEU A 421 -1.27 27.57 -40.37
N SER A 422 -2.54 27.76 -40.75
CA SER A 422 -3.12 27.17 -41.95
C SER A 422 -2.81 27.95 -43.24
N SER A 423 -2.14 29.10 -43.13
CA SER A 423 -1.83 29.94 -44.28
C SER A 423 -0.76 29.32 -45.20
N THR A 424 -0.87 29.59 -46.50
CA THR A 424 0.18 29.22 -47.48
C THR A 424 1.51 29.93 -47.19
N ARG A 425 1.47 31.05 -46.48
CA ARG A 425 2.64 31.80 -46.05
C ARG A 425 3.48 31.00 -45.04
N PHE A 426 2.85 30.25 -44.14
CA PHE A 426 3.55 29.37 -43.21
C PHE A 426 4.28 28.25 -43.94
N THR A 427 3.62 27.58 -44.89
CA THR A 427 4.27 26.56 -45.73
C THR A 427 5.47 27.14 -46.49
N ARG A 428 5.34 28.34 -47.09
CA ARG A 428 6.45 28.99 -47.81
C ARG A 428 7.62 29.35 -46.88
N LEU A 429 7.34 29.85 -45.68
CA LEU A 429 8.36 30.15 -44.67
C LEU A 429 9.14 28.88 -44.32
N ILE A 430 8.45 27.80 -43.98
CA ILE A 430 9.09 26.55 -43.57
C ILE A 430 9.88 25.92 -44.72
N THR A 431 9.37 25.93 -45.96
CA THR A 431 10.13 25.47 -47.13
C THR A 431 11.42 26.26 -47.33
N ARG A 432 11.39 27.58 -47.10
CA ARG A 432 12.59 28.43 -47.18
C ARG A 432 13.57 28.15 -46.03
N LEU A 433 13.07 27.88 -44.82
CA LEU A 433 13.93 27.55 -43.68
C LEU A 433 14.57 26.15 -43.83
N LYS A 434 13.87 25.19 -44.44
CA LYS A 434 14.39 23.84 -44.73
C LYS A 434 15.60 23.85 -45.68
N THR A 435 15.84 24.94 -46.43
CA THR A 435 17.04 25.08 -47.28
C THR A 435 18.23 25.68 -46.52
N GLN A 436 17.99 26.41 -45.44
CA GLN A 436 19.03 27.09 -44.65
C GLN A 436 19.52 26.25 -43.47
N PHE A 437 18.64 25.40 -42.91
CA PHE A 437 18.92 24.57 -41.75
C PHE A 437 18.92 23.09 -42.12
N ASP A 438 19.75 22.33 -41.43
CA ASP A 438 19.84 20.89 -41.62
C ASP A 438 18.68 20.17 -40.93
N VAL A 439 18.23 20.70 -39.78
CA VAL A 439 17.08 20.20 -39.03
C VAL A 439 16.33 21.35 -38.35
N ILE A 440 15.01 21.27 -38.38
CA ILE A 440 14.09 22.20 -37.71
C ILE A 440 13.34 21.42 -36.63
N VAL A 441 13.46 21.83 -35.37
CA VAL A 441 12.66 21.30 -34.26
C VAL A 441 11.56 22.31 -33.94
N MET A 442 10.30 21.90 -34.04
CA MET A 442 9.16 22.77 -33.75
C MET A 442 8.49 22.40 -32.45
N ASP A 443 8.45 23.32 -31.49
CA ASP A 443 7.63 23.18 -30.28
C ASP A 443 6.19 23.57 -30.61
N SER A 444 5.23 22.65 -30.46
CA SER A 444 3.83 22.93 -30.82
C SER A 444 2.94 23.18 -29.60
N VAL A 445 1.76 23.74 -29.83
CA VAL A 445 0.64 23.75 -28.85
C VAL A 445 0.23 22.31 -28.50
N PRO A 446 -0.28 22.02 -27.27
CA PRO A 446 -0.86 20.72 -26.95
C PRO A 446 -2.11 20.43 -27.82
N THR A 447 -2.35 19.17 -28.18
CA THR A 447 -3.46 18.80 -29.08
C THR A 447 -4.84 19.04 -28.49
N ILE A 448 -4.97 19.12 -27.15
CA ILE A 448 -6.23 19.52 -26.50
C ILE A 448 -6.61 20.97 -26.78
N GLY A 449 -5.62 21.82 -27.10
CA GLY A 449 -5.77 23.27 -27.25
C GLY A 449 -6.27 23.75 -28.61
N GLY A 450 -6.44 22.87 -29.59
CA GLY A 450 -6.96 23.20 -30.92
C GLY A 450 -6.23 22.48 -32.07
N PRO A 451 -6.58 22.81 -33.33
CA PRO A 451 -6.02 22.15 -34.52
C PRO A 451 -4.59 22.61 -34.88
N ASP A 452 -4.03 23.58 -34.15
CA ASP A 452 -2.73 24.22 -34.43
C ASP A 452 -1.60 23.19 -34.60
N SER A 453 -1.55 22.18 -33.72
CA SER A 453 -0.57 21.09 -33.80
C SER A 453 -0.75 20.20 -35.03
N ALA A 454 -1.98 20.06 -35.54
CA ALA A 454 -2.28 19.26 -36.72
C ALA A 454 -1.75 19.94 -38.00
N PHE A 455 -1.86 21.27 -38.10
CA PHE A 455 -1.27 22.02 -39.21
C PHE A 455 0.27 21.93 -39.22
N MET A 456 0.90 22.01 -38.04
CA MET A 456 2.36 21.82 -37.92
C MET A 456 2.78 20.38 -38.24
N ALA A 457 1.97 19.40 -37.86
CA ALA A 457 2.20 18.00 -38.18
C ALA A 457 2.17 17.74 -39.69
N GLU A 458 1.29 18.41 -40.44
CA GLU A 458 1.13 18.22 -41.89
C GLU A 458 2.37 18.64 -42.70
N ILE A 459 3.10 19.66 -42.24
CA ILE A 459 4.30 20.18 -42.93
C ILE A 459 5.63 19.60 -42.42
N SER A 460 5.57 18.89 -41.29
CA SER A 460 6.72 18.22 -40.68
C SER A 460 6.97 16.85 -41.31
N ASP A 461 8.23 16.41 -41.30
CA ASP A 461 8.57 15.08 -41.83
C ASP A 461 8.19 13.98 -40.83
N GLY A 462 8.13 14.34 -39.54
CA GLY A 462 7.47 13.52 -38.54
C GLY A 462 7.16 14.23 -37.22
N VAL A 463 6.26 13.61 -36.46
CA VAL A 463 5.74 14.09 -35.18
C VAL A 463 6.23 13.22 -34.04
N LEU A 464 6.79 13.85 -33.02
CA LEU A 464 7.12 13.26 -31.73
C LEU A 464 6.05 13.64 -30.70
N ILE A 465 5.39 12.64 -30.12
CA ILE A 465 4.38 12.85 -29.08
C ILE A 465 5.02 12.64 -27.70
N ILE A 466 4.91 13.62 -26.82
CA ILE A 466 5.35 13.53 -25.43
C ILE A 466 4.18 13.14 -24.54
N VAL A 467 4.39 12.09 -23.73
CA VAL A 467 3.41 11.56 -22.78
C VAL A 467 3.98 11.68 -21.38
N ASP A 468 3.29 12.38 -20.47
CA ASP A 468 3.68 12.39 -19.07
C ASP A 468 3.24 11.10 -18.38
N SER A 469 4.22 10.29 -17.96
CA SER A 469 3.99 9.02 -17.26
C SER A 469 3.19 9.16 -15.95
N ARG A 470 3.05 10.38 -15.41
CA ARG A 470 2.33 10.64 -14.15
C ARG A 470 0.90 11.11 -14.35
N ARG A 471 0.53 11.60 -15.54
CA ARG A 471 -0.74 12.31 -15.79
C ARG A 471 -1.48 11.84 -17.02
N THR A 472 -0.80 11.59 -18.13
CA THR A 472 -1.43 11.32 -19.41
C THR A 472 -2.11 9.95 -19.39
N THR A 473 -3.36 9.88 -19.85
CA THR A 473 -4.15 8.64 -19.90
C THR A 473 -4.15 8.02 -21.29
N GLU A 474 -4.54 6.74 -21.37
CA GLU A 474 -4.66 6.04 -22.65
C GLU A 474 -5.67 6.72 -23.59
N LYS A 475 -6.79 7.21 -23.02
CA LYS A 475 -7.82 7.97 -23.73
C LYS A 475 -7.27 9.30 -24.27
N ALA A 476 -6.40 9.97 -23.51
CA ALA A 476 -5.73 11.20 -23.93
C ALA A 476 -4.82 10.97 -25.13
N LEU A 477 -3.99 9.92 -25.11
CA LEU A 477 -3.17 9.55 -26.27
C LEU A 477 -4.05 9.24 -27.49
N LYS A 478 -5.13 8.47 -27.32
CA LYS A 478 -6.05 8.15 -28.42
C LYS A 478 -6.63 9.40 -29.08
N ARG A 479 -7.05 10.38 -28.28
CA ARG A 479 -7.53 11.67 -28.78
C ARG A 479 -6.44 12.47 -29.50
N THR A 480 -5.21 12.44 -28.99
CA THR A 480 -4.03 13.05 -29.62
C THR A 480 -3.81 12.46 -31.01
N LEU A 481 -3.80 11.12 -31.11
CA LEU A 481 -3.64 10.41 -32.37
C LEU A 481 -4.78 10.73 -33.34
N GLN A 482 -6.03 10.74 -32.86
CA GLN A 482 -7.18 11.10 -33.69
C GLN A 482 -7.11 12.55 -34.20
N ALA A 483 -6.68 13.50 -33.36
CA ALA A 483 -6.51 14.90 -33.77
C ALA A 483 -5.40 15.06 -34.82
N LEU A 484 -4.30 14.33 -34.67
CA LEU A 484 -3.20 14.34 -35.65
C LEU A 484 -3.55 13.60 -36.94
N GLN A 485 -4.33 12.52 -36.88
CA GLN A 485 -4.81 11.77 -38.05
C GLN A 485 -5.81 12.56 -38.90
N GLN A 486 -6.46 13.59 -38.36
CA GLN A 486 -7.28 14.51 -39.15
C GLN A 486 -6.42 15.34 -40.13
N ALA A 487 -5.12 15.52 -39.86
CA ALA A 487 -4.21 16.12 -40.82
C ALA A 487 -3.96 15.17 -42.00
N ARG A 488 -3.93 15.70 -43.22
CA ARG A 488 -3.81 14.89 -44.44
C ARG A 488 -2.51 14.07 -44.53
N ARG A 489 -1.45 14.50 -43.83
CA ARG A 489 -0.08 13.97 -44.02
C ARG A 489 0.75 13.89 -42.73
N ALA A 490 0.14 13.71 -41.57
CA ALA A 490 0.89 13.57 -40.31
C ALA A 490 1.58 12.21 -40.21
N ASN A 491 2.90 12.20 -40.32
CA ASN A 491 3.73 11.01 -40.07
C ASN A 491 4.15 10.97 -38.60
N ILE A 492 3.66 10.00 -37.82
CA ILE A 492 3.96 9.92 -36.38
C ILE A 492 5.19 9.05 -36.18
N PHE A 493 6.33 9.66 -35.86
CA PHE A 493 7.58 8.92 -35.60
C PHE A 493 7.52 8.10 -34.31
N GLY A 494 6.80 8.60 -33.30
CA GLY A 494 6.53 7.82 -32.11
C GLY A 494 6.18 8.62 -30.87
N VAL A 495 6.12 7.91 -29.75
CA VAL A 495 5.79 8.43 -28.42
C VAL A 495 7.02 8.35 -27.51
N ALA A 496 7.32 9.43 -26.78
CA ALA A 496 8.32 9.45 -25.73
C ALA A 496 7.67 9.72 -24.36
N PHE A 497 8.06 8.93 -23.36
CA PHE A 497 7.48 8.99 -22.02
C PHE A 497 8.27 9.91 -21.10
N ASN A 498 7.75 11.08 -20.77
CA ASN A 498 8.38 11.99 -19.83
C ASN A 498 8.14 11.60 -18.36
N ARG A 499 9.02 12.10 -17.48
CA ARG A 499 8.98 11.95 -16.02
C ARG A 499 9.07 10.49 -15.55
N VAL A 500 9.84 9.67 -16.28
CA VAL A 500 10.14 8.30 -15.88
C VAL A 500 11.32 8.28 -14.91
N HIS A 501 11.22 7.53 -13.81
CA HIS A 501 12.33 7.35 -12.88
C HIS A 501 13.38 6.40 -13.48
N LEU A 502 14.39 6.96 -14.15
CA LEU A 502 15.43 6.20 -14.85
C LEU A 502 16.33 5.36 -13.92
N GLN A 503 16.37 5.65 -12.62
CA GLN A 503 17.16 4.89 -11.64
C GLN A 503 16.69 3.44 -11.46
N ALA A 504 15.40 3.14 -11.70
CA ALA A 504 14.88 1.78 -11.64
C ALA A 504 15.16 0.98 -12.92
N THR A 505 15.14 1.65 -14.07
CA THR A 505 15.35 1.07 -15.41
C THR A 505 16.83 0.85 -15.74
N ALA A 506 17.72 1.70 -15.22
CA ALA A 506 19.16 1.58 -15.43
C ALA A 506 19.82 0.46 -14.59
N SER A 507 19.12 -0.05 -13.56
CA SER A 507 19.72 -1.03 -12.63
C SER A 507 19.79 -2.45 -13.18
N HIS A 508 19.09 -2.76 -14.29
CA HIS A 508 19.11 -4.09 -14.90
C HIS A 508 19.70 -4.15 -16.32
N ASN A 509 19.68 -3.08 -17.12
CA ASN A 509 19.96 -3.20 -18.56
C ASN A 509 21.18 -2.47 -19.14
N GLN A 510 22.00 -1.75 -18.37
CA GLN A 510 23.25 -1.19 -18.92
C GLN A 510 24.35 -1.02 -17.84
N PRO A 511 25.02 -2.09 -17.38
CA PRO A 511 26.26 -1.95 -16.61
C PRO A 511 27.34 -1.18 -17.39
N TYR A 512 27.23 -1.14 -18.73
CA TYR A 512 28.12 -0.41 -19.62
C TYR A 512 28.11 1.11 -19.37
N TYR A 513 26.93 1.74 -19.29
CA TYR A 513 26.83 3.21 -19.09
C TYR A 513 27.16 3.67 -17.67
N ARG A 514 26.89 2.85 -16.63
CA ARG A 514 27.35 3.16 -15.26
C ARG A 514 28.88 3.22 -15.18
N ARG A 515 29.57 2.42 -15.99
CA ARG A 515 31.04 2.37 -16.06
C ARG A 515 31.60 3.66 -16.68
N THR A 516 31.02 4.17 -17.76
CA THR A 516 31.51 5.38 -18.44
C THR A 516 31.17 6.67 -17.69
N LEU A 517 29.97 6.79 -17.11
CA LEU A 517 29.55 8.00 -16.37
C LEU A 517 30.21 8.14 -14.98
N SER A 518 30.83 7.07 -14.47
CA SER A 518 31.70 7.12 -13.28
C SER A 518 33.15 7.50 -13.59
N LEU A 519 33.50 7.65 -14.87
CA LEU A 519 34.86 7.88 -15.37
C LEU A 519 35.00 9.21 -16.13
N SER A 520 34.35 10.29 -15.70
CA SER A 520 34.67 11.61 -16.27
C SER A 520 36.06 12.07 -15.78
N PRO A 521 37.01 12.38 -16.68
CA PRO A 521 38.35 12.88 -16.30
C PRO A 521 38.26 14.13 -15.42
N GLU A 522 37.20 14.93 -15.59
CA GLU A 522 36.95 16.15 -14.81
C GLU A 522 36.59 15.89 -13.35
N ARG A 523 35.78 14.85 -13.04
CA ARG A 523 35.52 14.45 -11.65
C ARG A 523 36.79 13.99 -10.98
N LEU A 524 37.61 13.23 -11.70
CA LEU A 524 38.91 12.79 -11.22
C LEU A 524 39.83 13.99 -10.97
N ASN A 525 39.93 14.93 -11.91
CA ASN A 525 40.77 16.11 -11.73
C ASN A 525 40.32 16.95 -10.52
N ARG A 526 39.01 17.03 -10.27
CA ARG A 526 38.44 17.70 -9.08
C ARG A 526 38.73 16.93 -7.77
N GLU A 527 38.68 15.60 -7.78
CA GLU A 527 39.10 14.76 -6.66
C GLU A 527 40.62 14.83 -6.42
N LEU A 528 41.43 14.89 -7.48
CA LEU A 528 42.88 15.05 -7.43
C LEU A 528 43.29 16.42 -6.86
N VAL A 529 42.63 17.48 -7.30
CA VAL A 529 42.86 18.85 -6.81
C VAL A 529 42.41 18.97 -5.34
N SER A 530 41.28 18.39 -4.95
CA SER A 530 40.79 18.44 -3.56
C SER A 530 41.61 17.58 -2.59
N ALA A 531 42.19 16.46 -3.05
CA ALA A 531 43.11 15.63 -2.26
C ALA A 531 44.44 16.34 -1.95
N SER A 532 44.87 17.28 -2.80
CA SER A 532 46.10 18.07 -2.58
C SER A 532 46.00 19.05 -1.40
N LYS A 533 44.79 19.49 -1.03
CA LYS A 533 44.54 20.52 0.00
C LYS A 533 44.32 19.99 1.42
N ARG A 534 44.19 18.67 1.64
CA ARG A 534 43.99 18.10 2.98
C ARG A 534 45.28 17.47 3.52
N ARG A 535 45.78 18.03 4.63
CA ARG A 535 47.07 17.64 5.24
C ARG A 535 47.08 16.24 5.88
N PHE A 536 45.94 15.60 6.13
CA PHE A 536 45.88 14.21 6.62
C PHE A 536 44.60 13.53 6.11
N GLY A 537 44.75 12.55 5.21
CA GLY A 537 43.64 11.72 4.71
C GLY A 537 44.15 10.48 3.97
N LEU A 538 43.71 9.28 4.39
CA LEU A 538 44.16 7.96 3.95
C LEU A 538 43.89 7.57 2.46
N ASN A 539 43.44 8.51 1.63
CA ASN A 539 43.04 8.27 0.24
C ASN A 539 43.80 9.16 -0.76
N ARG A 540 45.14 9.11 -0.74
CA ARG A 540 45.93 9.62 -1.85
C ARG A 540 46.01 8.57 -2.96
N HIS A 541 45.66 8.97 -4.18
CA HIS A 541 45.73 8.14 -5.38
C HIS A 541 47.01 8.38 -6.20
N ILE A 542 47.75 9.45 -5.89
CA ILE A 542 49.07 9.79 -6.41
C ILE A 542 49.95 10.20 -5.21
N ILE A 543 51.18 9.70 -5.16
CA ILE A 543 52.21 10.11 -4.20
C ILE A 543 53.49 10.46 -4.94
N THR A 544 54.39 11.21 -4.33
CA THR A 544 55.69 11.54 -4.92
C THR A 544 56.78 10.85 -4.10
N ASP A 545 57.72 10.17 -4.76
CA ASP A 545 58.87 9.52 -4.11
C ASP A 545 59.88 10.57 -3.60
N LYS A 546 60.83 10.16 -2.75
CA LYS A 546 61.94 10.99 -2.25
C LYS A 546 62.80 11.60 -3.36
N GLN A 547 62.73 11.05 -4.58
CA GLN A 547 63.43 11.51 -5.77
C GLN A 547 62.60 12.47 -6.65
N GLY A 548 61.38 12.85 -6.22
CA GLY A 548 60.52 13.77 -6.96
C GLY A 548 59.61 13.11 -8.02
N GLU A 549 59.71 11.79 -8.21
CA GLU A 549 58.92 11.05 -9.20
C GLU A 549 57.49 10.79 -8.70
N ARG A 550 56.48 11.00 -9.56
CA ARG A 550 55.08 10.70 -9.23
C ARG A 550 54.81 9.19 -9.35
N MET A 551 54.04 8.68 -8.40
CA MET A 551 53.62 7.29 -8.34
C MET A 551 52.10 7.24 -8.21
N TYR A 552 51.49 6.43 -9.06
CA TYR A 552 50.05 6.27 -9.19
C TYR A 552 49.61 4.99 -8.50
N SER A 553 48.54 5.06 -7.72
CA SER A 553 47.86 3.84 -7.24
C SER A 553 47.34 3.03 -8.45
N LEU A 554 47.15 1.72 -8.30
CA LEU A 554 46.63 0.88 -9.41
C LEU A 554 45.34 1.44 -10.04
N LYS A 555 44.47 2.02 -9.23
CA LYS A 555 43.24 2.68 -9.68
C LYS A 555 43.53 3.93 -10.52
N ALA A 556 44.49 4.76 -10.08
CA ALA A 556 44.89 5.96 -10.80
C ALA A 556 45.65 5.64 -12.09
N CYS A 557 46.49 4.60 -12.08
CA CYS A 557 47.19 4.10 -13.26
C CYS A 557 46.20 3.58 -14.32
N ALA A 558 45.19 2.81 -13.91
CA ALA A 558 44.14 2.32 -14.81
C ALA A 558 43.43 3.48 -15.53
N ILE A 559 43.14 4.55 -14.80
CA ILE A 559 42.50 5.73 -15.37
C ILE A 559 43.46 6.49 -16.30
N HIS A 560 44.73 6.67 -15.91
CA HIS A 560 45.73 7.34 -16.73
C HIS A 560 45.99 6.61 -18.06
N LEU A 561 45.82 5.29 -18.08
CA LEU A 561 45.97 4.45 -19.27
C LEU A 561 44.64 4.18 -20.00
N GLY A 562 43.50 4.67 -19.49
CA GLY A 562 42.19 4.45 -20.09
C GLY A 562 41.70 2.98 -20.07
N ILE A 563 42.17 2.17 -19.14
CA ILE A 563 41.90 0.73 -19.04
C ILE A 563 41.28 0.35 -17.69
N THR A 564 40.80 -0.89 -17.54
CA THR A 564 40.19 -1.33 -16.28
C THR A 564 41.25 -1.60 -15.19
N VAL A 565 40.86 -1.45 -13.92
CA VAL A 565 41.73 -1.79 -12.78
C VAL A 565 42.09 -3.27 -12.78
N GLU A 566 41.20 -4.13 -13.26
CA GLU A 566 41.47 -5.57 -13.45
C GLU A 566 42.54 -5.80 -14.51
N THR A 567 42.50 -5.07 -15.63
CA THR A 567 43.56 -5.10 -16.65
C THR A 567 44.90 -4.70 -16.06
N VAL A 568 44.95 -3.60 -15.30
CA VAL A 568 46.19 -3.16 -14.62
C VAL A 568 46.64 -4.19 -13.60
N GLN A 569 45.74 -4.74 -12.79
CA GLN A 569 46.09 -5.80 -11.84
C GLN A 569 46.61 -7.05 -12.54
N ASN A 570 46.04 -7.40 -13.70
CA ASN A 570 46.51 -8.51 -14.50
C ASN A 570 47.90 -8.23 -15.07
N TRP A 571 48.14 -7.04 -15.61
CA TRP A 571 49.47 -6.61 -16.08
C TRP A 571 50.50 -6.59 -14.96
N VAL A 572 50.11 -6.21 -13.75
CA VAL A 572 50.97 -6.29 -12.57
C VAL A 572 51.21 -7.74 -12.13
N LYS A 573 50.24 -8.65 -12.29
CA LYS A 573 50.39 -10.08 -11.99
C LYS A 573 51.25 -10.80 -13.02
N THR A 574 51.11 -10.46 -14.30
CA THR A 574 51.89 -11.04 -15.40
C THR A 574 53.29 -10.43 -15.55
N GLY A 575 53.61 -9.38 -14.78
CA GLY A 575 54.89 -8.67 -14.86
C GLY A 575 54.98 -7.70 -16.04
N TYR A 576 53.89 -7.49 -16.77
CA TYR A 576 53.80 -6.53 -17.87
C TYR A 576 53.87 -5.07 -17.39
N LEU A 577 53.48 -4.80 -16.14
CA LEU A 577 53.60 -3.50 -15.49
C LEU A 577 54.28 -3.63 -14.12
N ASN A 578 55.41 -2.95 -13.95
CA ASN A 578 56.17 -2.98 -12.70
C ASN A 578 55.52 -2.11 -11.62
N THR A 579 55.61 -2.56 -10.37
CA THR A 579 55.08 -1.83 -9.22
C THR A 579 56.08 -1.76 -8.08
N VAL A 580 56.03 -0.66 -7.33
CA VAL A 580 56.76 -0.45 -6.09
C VAL A 580 55.81 -0.59 -4.92
N ARG A 581 56.22 -1.29 -3.87
CA ARG A 581 55.42 -1.45 -2.64
C ARG A 581 55.77 -0.33 -1.66
N VAL A 582 54.80 0.53 -1.38
CA VAL A 582 54.92 1.60 -0.36
C VAL A 582 53.85 1.35 0.69
N GLY A 583 54.27 0.92 1.89
CA GLY A 583 53.39 0.46 2.95
C GLY A 583 52.63 -0.83 2.58
N ARG A 584 51.31 -0.86 2.79
CA ARG A 584 50.44 -2.00 2.42
C ARG A 584 49.94 -1.97 0.97
N ARG A 585 50.25 -0.94 0.17
CA ARG A 585 49.73 -0.74 -1.20
C ARG A 585 50.84 -0.83 -2.26
N ARG A 586 50.46 -1.26 -3.47
CA ARG A 586 51.32 -1.25 -4.67
C ARG A 586 51.06 0.02 -5.48
N TRP A 587 52.13 0.59 -6.02
CA TRP A 587 52.14 1.84 -6.78
C TRP A 587 52.90 1.65 -8.08
N VAL A 588 52.49 2.35 -9.14
CA VAL A 588 53.11 2.36 -10.47
C VAL A 588 53.82 3.70 -10.64
N ARG A 589 55.09 3.69 -11.05
CA ARG A 589 55.86 4.91 -11.32
C ARG A 589 55.42 5.58 -12.62
N GLU A 590 55.49 6.91 -12.68
CA GLU A 590 55.21 7.66 -13.90
C GLU A 590 56.13 7.24 -15.06
N SER A 591 57.42 6.99 -14.77
CA SER A 591 58.36 6.47 -15.77
C SER A 591 57.93 5.13 -16.37
N GLU A 592 57.42 4.20 -15.55
CA GLU A 592 56.90 2.90 -16.02
C GLU A 592 55.64 3.05 -16.87
N ILE A 593 54.79 4.03 -16.59
CA ILE A 593 53.62 4.35 -17.42
C ILE A 593 54.09 4.89 -18.79
N GLN A 594 55.06 5.80 -18.81
CA GLN A 594 55.62 6.35 -20.05
C GLN A 594 56.32 5.27 -20.88
N LEU A 595 57.12 4.42 -20.24
CA LEU A 595 57.83 3.33 -20.89
C LEU A 595 56.86 2.29 -21.47
N LEU A 596 55.74 2.03 -20.78
CA LEU A 596 54.65 1.22 -21.34
C LEU A 596 54.03 1.87 -22.58
N LEU A 597 53.78 3.18 -22.58
CA LEU A 597 53.25 3.91 -23.74
C LEU A 597 54.23 3.94 -24.93
N GLU A 598 55.54 3.83 -24.68
CA GLU A 598 56.57 3.70 -25.71
C GLU A 598 56.67 2.28 -26.28
N ARG A 599 56.40 1.25 -25.46
CA ARG A 599 56.38 -0.17 -25.88
C ARG A 599 55.15 -0.56 -26.69
N LEU A 600 54.10 0.25 -26.66
CA LEU A 600 52.90 -0.03 -27.46
C LEU A 600 53.24 0.12 -28.95
N PRO A 601 52.90 -0.88 -29.79
CA PRO A 601 53.15 -0.80 -31.22
C PRO A 601 52.41 0.42 -31.78
N ARG A 602 53.18 1.41 -32.23
CA ARG A 602 52.64 2.52 -33.01
C ARG A 602 52.64 2.04 -34.45
N ASN A 603 51.48 2.02 -35.11
CA ASN A 603 51.49 1.96 -36.56
C ASN A 603 52.15 3.26 -37.04
N PRO A 604 53.31 3.22 -37.71
CA PRO A 604 53.81 4.39 -38.39
C PRO A 604 52.78 4.70 -39.47
N VAL A 605 52.03 5.79 -39.30
CA VAL A 605 51.32 6.37 -40.44
C VAL A 605 52.42 6.90 -41.35
N SER A 606 52.72 6.16 -42.42
CA SER A 606 53.59 6.62 -43.48
C SER A 606 52.93 7.83 -44.13
N LEU A 607 53.52 9.01 -43.95
CA LEU A 607 53.08 10.23 -44.64
C LEU A 607 53.72 10.38 -46.03
N ASP A 608 54.36 9.31 -46.55
CA ASP A 608 54.92 9.27 -47.89
C ASP A 608 54.29 8.12 -48.68
N GLY A 609 53.41 8.47 -49.63
CA GLY A 609 52.78 7.51 -50.55
C GLY A 609 51.51 8.03 -51.23
N GLN A 610 51.70 8.87 -52.25
CA GLN A 610 50.84 9.16 -53.42
C GLN A 610 49.29 9.05 -53.28
N ASP A 611 48.68 10.23 -53.27
CA ASP A 611 47.46 10.65 -53.98
C ASP A 611 46.29 9.67 -54.10
N ASP A 612 45.25 9.94 -53.30
CA ASP A 612 43.91 10.11 -53.87
C ASP A 612 43.32 11.41 -53.34
N HIS A 613 42.88 12.25 -54.27
CA HIS A 613 42.62 13.67 -54.10
C HIS A 613 41.54 14.04 -53.06
N LEU A 614 41.89 14.95 -52.16
CA LEU A 614 40.97 15.95 -51.60
C LEU A 614 41.60 17.34 -51.82
N PRO A 615 40.81 18.36 -52.22
CA PRO A 615 41.34 19.61 -52.74
C PRO A 615 42.09 20.41 -51.66
N GLU A 616 43.27 20.90 -52.01
CA GLU A 616 44.03 21.87 -51.22
C GLU A 616 43.22 23.16 -51.05
N VAL A 617 43.03 23.58 -49.80
CA VAL A 617 42.91 25.00 -49.46
C VAL A 617 44.19 25.40 -48.76
N ASN A 618 45.24 25.63 -49.56
CA ASN A 618 46.42 26.36 -49.13
C ASN A 618 46.21 27.83 -49.46
N GLY A 619 46.10 28.66 -48.43
CA GLY A 619 46.02 30.10 -48.61
C GLY A 619 45.66 30.90 -47.37
N LEU A 620 46.27 30.65 -46.21
CA LEU A 620 46.41 31.65 -45.14
C LEU A 620 47.64 31.33 -44.28
N LYS A 621 48.68 32.15 -44.43
CA LYS A 621 49.87 32.16 -43.57
C LYS A 621 49.43 32.34 -42.12
N ALA A 622 49.89 31.45 -41.24
CA ALA A 622 49.81 31.62 -39.80
C ALA A 622 50.51 32.94 -39.41
N SER A 623 49.72 33.89 -38.90
CA SER A 623 50.25 35.02 -38.13
C SER A 623 50.62 34.51 -36.73
N PRO A 624 51.65 35.06 -36.06
CA PRO A 624 52.07 34.55 -34.77
C PRO A 624 51.01 34.87 -33.71
N GLU A 625 50.44 33.84 -33.08
CA GLU A 625 49.54 34.00 -31.93
C GLU A 625 50.28 34.73 -30.78
N PRO A 626 49.71 35.79 -30.20
CA PRO A 626 50.32 36.43 -29.05
C PRO A 626 50.17 35.51 -27.83
N SER A 627 51.25 35.29 -27.10
CA SER A 627 51.21 34.53 -25.86
C SER A 627 50.18 35.11 -24.89
N LEU A 628 49.38 34.23 -24.27
CA LEU A 628 48.32 34.54 -23.30
C LEU A 628 48.66 35.63 -22.24
N PRO A 629 49.93 35.77 -21.76
CA PRO A 629 50.32 36.86 -20.86
C PRO A 629 50.27 38.27 -21.47
N ALA A 630 50.39 38.40 -22.79
CA ALA A 630 50.31 39.68 -23.51
C ALA A 630 48.84 40.14 -23.67
N LEU A 631 47.96 39.20 -24.02
CA LEU A 631 46.51 39.44 -24.17
C LEU A 631 45.84 39.86 -22.85
N LEU A 632 46.30 39.30 -21.73
CA LEU A 632 45.82 39.65 -20.39
C LEU A 632 46.37 40.99 -19.88
N ARG A 633 47.51 41.47 -20.42
CA ARG A 633 48.05 42.80 -20.10
C ARG A 633 47.31 43.89 -20.86
N ASP A 634 47.06 43.70 -22.15
CA ASP A 634 46.32 44.65 -22.98
C ASP A 634 44.86 44.81 -22.52
N GLN A 635 44.18 43.73 -22.14
CA GLN A 635 42.81 43.84 -21.62
C GLN A 635 42.75 44.53 -20.25
N ARG A 636 43.75 44.33 -19.39
CA ARG A 636 43.82 44.99 -18.09
C ARG A 636 44.13 46.48 -18.26
N ASP A 637 45.05 46.83 -19.14
CA ASP A 637 45.49 48.20 -19.34
C ASP A 637 44.42 49.00 -20.13
N ALA A 638 43.68 48.38 -21.05
CA ALA A 638 42.49 48.98 -21.71
C ALA A 638 41.32 49.24 -20.74
N LEU A 639 41.11 48.38 -19.75
CA LEU A 639 40.12 48.59 -18.68
C LEU A 639 40.54 49.71 -17.73
N LEU A 640 41.84 49.90 -17.51
CA LEU A 640 42.38 50.97 -16.66
C LEU A 640 42.36 52.34 -17.36
N ASP A 641 42.54 52.39 -18.69
CA ASP A 641 42.40 53.62 -19.49
C ASP A 641 40.93 54.05 -19.64
N TYR A 642 40.00 53.11 -19.83
CA TYR A 642 38.55 53.42 -19.85
C TYR A 642 38.06 54.00 -18.52
N MET A 643 38.65 53.57 -17.40
CA MET A 643 38.32 54.12 -16.07
C MET A 643 39.02 55.45 -15.76
N ARG A 644 40.02 55.88 -16.55
CA ARG A 644 40.77 57.13 -16.33
C ARG A 644 40.21 58.33 -17.07
N ASP A 645 39.55 58.14 -18.21
CA ASP A 645 38.93 59.26 -18.95
C ASP A 645 37.65 58.80 -19.69
N PRO A 646 36.47 58.91 -19.06
CA PRO A 646 35.22 58.53 -19.70
C PRO A 646 34.79 59.63 -20.69
N GLN A 647 35.11 59.46 -21.96
CA GLN A 647 34.66 60.37 -23.03
C GLN A 647 33.11 60.41 -23.09
N PRO A 648 32.47 61.59 -23.12
CA PRO A 648 31.03 61.70 -23.22
C PRO A 648 30.55 61.49 -24.67
N LEU A 649 29.43 60.79 -24.82
CA LEU A 649 28.73 60.64 -26.10
C LEU A 649 28.33 62.02 -26.65
N GLU A 650 28.88 62.34 -27.83
CA GLU A 650 28.61 63.56 -28.59
C GLU A 650 27.12 63.65 -28.97
N LYS A 651 26.48 64.77 -28.58
CA LYS A 651 25.14 65.16 -29.02
C LYS A 651 25.20 65.60 -30.49
N ALA A 652 24.27 65.10 -31.29
CA ALA A 652 23.96 65.68 -32.59
C ALA A 652 22.54 66.28 -32.51
N ASP A 653 22.48 67.60 -32.35
CA ASP A 653 21.33 68.43 -32.70
C ASP A 653 21.86 69.51 -33.68
N ASP A 654 21.24 69.65 -34.86
CA ASP A 654 20.75 70.95 -35.34
C ASP A 654 19.81 70.81 -36.58
N GLU A 655 18.72 71.56 -36.44
CA GLU A 655 17.50 71.86 -37.22
C GLU A 655 17.74 72.60 -38.59
N PRO A 656 16.77 73.17 -39.38
CA PRO A 656 15.42 73.68 -39.00
C PRO A 656 14.23 73.59 -40.02
N ASP A 657 13.04 73.92 -39.46
CA ASP A 657 11.88 74.67 -40.00
C ASP A 657 10.98 74.14 -41.13
N THR A 658 9.69 73.96 -40.81
CA THR A 658 8.61 74.91 -41.23
C THR A 658 7.28 74.66 -40.48
N PRO A 659 6.38 75.67 -40.36
CA PRO A 659 5.34 75.72 -39.34
C PRO A 659 3.88 75.52 -39.82
N ALA A 660 3.00 75.36 -38.83
CA ALA A 660 1.57 75.68 -38.79
C ALA A 660 0.58 74.83 -39.62
N SER A 661 -0.15 73.91 -38.97
CA SER A 661 -1.59 74.01 -38.65
C SER A 661 -2.09 72.78 -37.92
#